data_AF-A0A7M3WU14-F1
#
_entry.id   AF-A0A7M3WU14-F1
#
_cell.length_a   1.000
_cell.length_b   1.000
_cell.length_c   1.000
_cell.angle_alpha   90.00
_cell.angle_beta   90.00
_cell.angle_gamma   90.00
#
_symmetry.space_group_name_H-M   'P 1'
#
loop_
_entity.id
_entity.type
_entity.pdbx_description
1 polymer ?
#
loop_
_entity_poly.entity_id
_entity_poly.type
_entity_poly.pdbx_seq_one_letter_code
_entity_poly.pdbx_strand_id
1 'polypeptide(L)'
;MTMQEIIEAYFRERSLVNHQIASYDDCIPSGENLPSRMESIIRNIRVGTDEEIEDEEGGFIRLDVADQDIVIRLRNVQLGEPMTKEANGSEHPSTPMECRLRKLTYFSPVTIDFTIYRNGVPGNPEKAVQVGNMPIMVRSKRCNLHPNHIAGDRVLSPTTSHDDMDAWHGLLRTKGEDPLDPGGYFIINGTERVLISMEDLAPNRVTVEINKRYAKQTEVAKIFSQKDGMRKPLTVEKRRDGMLMVKVSTAGTTAIPVVLLMRALGIDNDQEIFTAIAGPTETFKYIVANINEVNDNEEYNTMNTQEAHEWLQKKFAAGQQREYREQRVNQLLDRELLPHLGDTAEDRKKKAIFVGRIVRQVLEMALTDRAPNDKDHYANKRVRLAGDLVEDLFRVSAGQLARDLKYQLERHHNRKRELRISSCLRPDVLTSKIMHALATGNWVGGRSGVSQLLDRTTFLSALSHMRRVTSPLVRSQPHFEARDLHPTQWGRLCPNETPEGQNCGLVKNAAQMIDVSEQVDDALICGQLDDMDVYQPDDWTNGDRVHVNGDIYGIHDNGINLANQFKNARRRGLIPPEVSIRHDTENRDIFINTDKGRILRPLLILHDGAPRLTPGHLEELRSGDTTFADLLTKGIIEWVDAEEEEDLFIASRPFLLPEKVPEGSEHAGRPVTSENVEWSNMGQVNASSATLEAKVRLPNGEWGLSTFDVALEYTNDHTHCEIDPQLMLGVCASLIPYPEHNSTPRVTGGTAMVKQSLGLPSANYRLRPDTRAHILH
;
A
#
# COMPACT_ATOMS: atom_id res chain seq x y z
N MET A 1 -25.78 9.85 -18.37
CA MET A 1 -24.66 10.74 -18.65
C MET A 1 -23.43 10.06 -18.09
N THR A 2 -22.60 9.48 -18.95
CA THR A 2 -21.29 8.97 -18.57
C THR A 2 -20.35 10.17 -18.63
N MET A 3 -19.62 10.48 -17.55
CA MET A 3 -18.48 11.43 -17.62
C MET A 3 -17.33 10.73 -18.34
N GLN A 4 -17.60 10.34 -19.58
CA GLN A 4 -16.83 9.38 -20.36
C GLN A 4 -15.45 9.95 -20.67
N GLU A 5 -15.34 11.25 -20.88
CA GLU A 5 -14.08 11.94 -21.13
C GLU A 5 -13.09 11.75 -19.97
N ILE A 6 -13.57 11.80 -18.72
CA ILE A 6 -12.74 11.58 -17.53
C ILE A 6 -12.27 10.13 -17.48
N ILE A 7 -13.17 9.18 -17.76
CA ILE A 7 -12.89 7.74 -17.75
C ILE A 7 -11.89 7.39 -18.88
N GLU A 8 -12.09 7.93 -20.07
CA GLU A 8 -11.22 7.75 -21.22
C GLU A 8 -9.84 8.38 -20.99
N ALA A 9 -9.78 9.58 -20.41
CA ALA A 9 -8.52 10.21 -20.03
C ALA A 9 -7.75 9.37 -19.00
N TYR A 10 -8.44 8.85 -17.98
CA TYR A 10 -7.84 7.95 -17.01
C TYR A 10 -7.23 6.70 -17.67
N PHE A 11 -7.99 6.03 -18.55
CA PHE A 11 -7.50 4.80 -19.22
C PHE A 11 -6.51 5.04 -20.37
N ARG A 12 -6.39 6.28 -20.86
CA ARG A 12 -5.33 6.68 -21.81
C ARG A 12 -3.97 6.72 -21.13
N GLU A 13 -3.91 7.18 -19.89
CA GLU A 13 -2.69 7.26 -19.09
C GLU A 13 -2.38 5.98 -18.32
N ARG A 14 -3.42 5.31 -17.82
CA ARG A 14 -3.29 4.18 -16.89
C ARG A 14 -3.95 2.94 -17.47
N SER A 15 -3.19 1.85 -17.55
CA SER A 15 -3.77 0.54 -17.88
C SER A 15 -4.59 -0.02 -16.69
N LEU A 16 -5.49 -0.96 -16.96
CA LEU A 16 -6.24 -1.70 -15.92
C LEU A 16 -5.33 -2.44 -14.91
N VAL A 17 -4.05 -2.63 -15.24
CA VAL A 17 -3.04 -3.35 -14.43
C VAL A 17 -1.96 -2.39 -13.91
N ASN A 18 -2.13 -1.07 -14.11
CA ASN A 18 -1.10 -0.07 -13.81
C ASN A 18 -0.56 -0.16 -12.38
N HIS A 19 -1.42 -0.39 -11.39
CA HIS A 19 -1.02 -0.53 -9.98
C HIS A 19 0.09 -1.57 -9.76
N GLN A 20 0.07 -2.72 -10.45
CA GLN A 20 1.13 -3.73 -10.33
C GLN A 20 2.45 -3.25 -10.91
N ILE A 21 2.38 -2.59 -12.08
CA ILE A 21 3.54 -2.12 -12.83
C ILE A 21 4.18 -0.94 -12.10
N ALA A 22 3.39 0.06 -11.72
CA ALA A 22 3.83 1.22 -10.95
C ALA A 22 4.49 0.81 -9.63
N SER A 23 3.86 -0.09 -8.87
CA SER A 23 4.45 -0.63 -7.64
C SER A 23 5.78 -1.33 -7.88
N TYR A 24 5.91 -2.12 -8.94
CA TYR A 24 7.18 -2.77 -9.28
C TYR A 24 8.25 -1.76 -9.71
N ASP A 25 7.87 -0.75 -10.51
CA ASP A 25 8.77 0.28 -11.00
C ASP A 25 9.29 1.20 -9.88
N ASP A 26 8.48 1.50 -8.87
CA ASP A 26 8.90 2.19 -7.64
C ASP A 26 9.85 1.33 -6.76
N CYS A 27 9.71 0.00 -6.83
CA CYS A 27 10.58 -0.90 -6.07
C CYS A 27 12.01 -0.94 -6.63
N ILE A 28 12.14 -0.97 -7.96
CA ILE A 28 13.42 -1.17 -8.65
C ILE A 28 14.20 0.13 -8.85
N PRO A 29 15.53 0.08 -9.02
CA PRO A 29 16.31 1.23 -9.45
C PRO A 29 15.84 1.75 -10.81
N SER A 30 15.25 2.94 -10.81
CA SER A 30 15.13 3.76 -12.01
C SER A 30 16.50 4.39 -12.29
N GLY A 31 16.87 4.61 -13.56
CA GLY A 31 18.12 5.30 -13.91
C GLY A 31 18.17 6.78 -13.51
N GLU A 32 17.17 7.26 -12.77
CA GLU A 32 17.04 8.63 -12.27
C GLU A 32 17.65 8.70 -10.86
N ASN A 33 18.17 9.87 -10.46
CA ASN A 33 18.89 10.06 -9.17
C ASN A 33 18.02 9.88 -7.90
N LEU A 34 16.83 9.29 -8.01
CA LEU A 34 15.95 8.98 -6.89
C LEU A 34 16.36 7.63 -6.26
N PRO A 35 16.56 7.56 -4.93
CA PRO A 35 16.87 6.30 -4.28
C PRO A 35 15.67 5.35 -4.35
N SER A 36 15.82 4.22 -5.05
CA SER A 36 14.80 3.17 -5.09
C SER A 36 14.69 2.41 -3.77
N ARG A 37 13.58 1.70 -3.55
CA ARG A 37 13.42 0.83 -2.37
C ARG A 37 14.51 -0.24 -2.27
N MET A 38 14.97 -0.77 -3.40
CA MET A 38 16.11 -1.69 -3.42
C MET A 38 17.40 -1.04 -2.92
N GLU A 39 17.66 0.22 -3.27
CA GLU A 39 18.83 0.96 -2.78
C GLU A 39 18.74 1.18 -1.26
N SER A 40 17.57 1.58 -0.75
CA SER A 40 17.34 1.73 0.69
C SER A 40 17.58 0.41 1.45
N ILE A 41 17.18 -0.73 0.87
CA ILE A 41 17.50 -2.04 1.44
C ILE A 41 19.02 -2.26 1.52
N ILE A 42 19.76 -2.02 0.44
CA ILE A 42 21.21 -2.24 0.41
C ILE A 42 21.92 -1.32 1.41
N ARG A 43 21.52 -0.04 1.47
CA ARG A 43 22.07 0.93 2.42
C ARG A 43 21.81 0.55 3.88
N ASN A 44 20.69 -0.12 4.16
CA ASN A 44 20.31 -0.52 5.52
C ASN A 44 20.86 -1.91 5.93
N ILE A 45 21.63 -2.60 5.07
CA ILE A 45 22.27 -3.86 5.46
C ILE A 45 23.30 -3.59 6.56
N ARG A 46 23.19 -4.32 7.67
CA ARG A 46 24.18 -4.37 8.76
C ARG A 46 24.50 -5.83 9.05
N VAL A 47 25.76 -6.23 8.88
CA VAL A 47 26.23 -7.62 9.11
C VAL A 47 27.54 -7.60 9.87
N GLY A 48 27.61 -8.37 10.96
CA GLY A 48 28.86 -8.52 11.74
C GLY A 48 29.12 -7.42 12.74
N THR A 49 28.13 -6.60 13.06
CA THR A 49 28.18 -5.64 14.16
C THR A 49 26.79 -5.50 14.77
N ASP A 50 26.76 -5.28 16.08
CA ASP A 50 25.57 -4.85 16.83
C ASP A 50 25.60 -3.35 17.14
N GLU A 51 26.70 -2.65 16.77
CA GLU A 51 26.87 -1.22 16.96
C GLU A 51 25.96 -0.42 16.02
N GLU A 52 25.48 0.72 16.52
CA GLU A 52 24.70 1.68 15.74
C GLU A 52 25.63 2.45 14.79
N ILE A 53 25.33 2.30 13.50
CA ILE A 53 26.06 2.95 12.42
C ILE A 53 25.02 3.71 11.60
N GLU A 54 24.80 4.95 12.00
CA GLU A 54 24.00 5.95 11.28
C GLU A 54 24.95 6.85 10.50
N ASP A 55 25.37 6.36 9.34
CA ASP A 55 26.10 7.16 8.37
C ASP A 55 25.50 6.99 6.98
N GLU A 56 25.77 7.97 6.12
CA GLU A 56 25.34 7.95 4.72
C GLU A 56 26.29 7.12 3.83
N GLU A 57 27.25 6.39 4.41
CA GLU A 57 28.27 5.64 3.67
C GLU A 57 27.73 4.31 3.08
N GLY A 58 26.49 3.95 3.41
CA GLY A 58 25.77 2.80 2.86
C GLY A 58 25.83 1.54 3.71
N GLY A 59 25.56 0.39 3.09
CA GLY A 59 25.49 -0.90 3.79
C GLY A 59 26.82 -1.27 4.42
N PHE A 60 26.80 -1.95 5.55
CA PHE A 60 27.98 -2.22 6.38
C PHE A 60 28.15 -3.71 6.67
N ILE A 61 29.30 -4.27 6.29
CA ILE A 61 29.72 -5.63 6.63
C ILE A 61 31.05 -5.58 7.35
N ARG A 62 31.11 -6.01 8.61
CA ARG A 62 32.36 -6.15 9.39
C ARG A 62 32.78 -7.62 9.45
N LEU A 63 34.06 -7.85 9.16
CA LEU A 63 34.66 -9.20 9.22
C LEU A 63 35.17 -9.50 10.63
N ASP A 64 35.00 -10.73 11.09
CA ASP A 64 35.49 -11.19 12.40
C ASP A 64 36.91 -11.76 12.26
N VAL A 65 37.90 -10.88 12.04
CA VAL A 65 39.31 -11.28 11.86
C VAL A 65 40.19 -10.64 12.94
N ALA A 66 41.12 -11.43 13.51
CA ALA A 66 41.85 -11.04 14.72
C ALA A 66 43.01 -10.05 14.48
N ASP A 67 43.46 -9.92 13.23
CA ASP A 67 44.70 -9.23 12.85
C ASP A 67 44.47 -7.87 12.19
N GLN A 68 43.26 -7.58 11.67
CA GLN A 68 42.92 -6.32 10.99
C GLN A 68 41.45 -5.96 11.20
N ASP A 69 41.14 -4.67 11.29
CA ASP A 69 39.73 -4.21 11.23
C ASP A 69 39.35 -4.04 9.75
N ILE A 70 38.57 -4.98 9.22
CA ILE A 70 38.16 -4.98 7.81
C ILE A 70 36.66 -4.78 7.71
N VAL A 71 36.29 -3.72 7.00
CA VAL A 71 34.89 -3.31 6.78
C VAL A 71 34.62 -3.23 5.28
N ILE A 72 33.45 -3.67 4.85
CA ILE A 72 32.99 -3.56 3.46
C ILE A 72 31.76 -2.67 3.43
N ARG A 73 31.80 -1.64 2.59
CA ARG A 73 30.69 -0.76 2.27
C ARG A 73 30.01 -1.13 0.96
N LEU A 74 28.68 -1.09 0.96
CA LEU A 74 27.80 -1.45 -0.16
C LEU A 74 26.95 -0.24 -0.56
N ARG A 75 26.92 0.14 -1.84
CA ARG A 75 26.08 1.24 -2.31
C ARG A 75 25.73 1.12 -3.79
N ASN A 76 24.80 1.95 -4.26
CA ASN A 76 24.50 2.15 -5.67
C ASN A 76 24.12 0.84 -6.39
N VAL A 77 23.01 0.24 -5.96
CA VAL A 77 22.41 -0.90 -6.66
C VAL A 77 21.80 -0.42 -7.98
N GLN A 78 22.18 -1.09 -9.06
CA GLN A 78 21.72 -0.77 -10.41
C GLN A 78 21.20 -2.03 -11.10
N LEU A 79 20.25 -1.84 -12.02
CA LEU A 79 19.75 -2.88 -12.90
C LEU A 79 20.22 -2.61 -14.32
N GLY A 80 20.93 -3.58 -14.90
CA GLY A 80 21.34 -3.55 -16.31
C GLY A 80 20.16 -3.79 -17.25
N GLU A 81 20.43 -3.90 -18.54
CA GLU A 81 19.38 -4.19 -19.53
C GLU A 81 18.97 -5.67 -19.46
N PRO A 82 17.67 -5.99 -19.66
CA PRO A 82 17.23 -7.36 -19.80
C PRO A 82 17.98 -8.08 -20.92
N MET A 83 18.75 -9.11 -20.58
CA MET A 83 19.68 -9.76 -21.50
C MET A 83 19.71 -11.28 -21.31
N THR A 84 20.05 -11.98 -22.39
CA THR A 84 20.27 -13.44 -22.36
C THR A 84 21.73 -13.72 -22.64
N LYS A 85 22.28 -14.70 -21.92
CA LYS A 85 23.62 -15.23 -22.14
C LYS A 85 23.53 -16.55 -22.87
N GLU A 86 24.18 -16.62 -24.02
CA GLU A 86 24.26 -17.81 -24.85
C GLU A 86 25.29 -18.81 -24.32
N ALA A 87 25.19 -20.08 -24.74
CA ALA A 87 26.10 -21.14 -24.31
C ALA A 87 27.57 -20.90 -24.71
N ASN A 88 27.80 -20.13 -25.77
CA ASN A 88 29.13 -19.68 -26.21
C ASN A 88 29.66 -18.49 -25.39
N GLY A 89 28.88 -17.97 -24.43
CA GLY A 89 29.21 -16.84 -23.60
C GLY A 89 28.87 -15.46 -24.19
N SER A 90 28.34 -15.37 -25.41
CA SER A 90 27.87 -14.10 -25.97
C SER A 90 26.61 -13.63 -25.28
N GLU A 91 26.48 -12.32 -25.12
CA GLU A 91 25.34 -11.69 -24.45
C GLU A 91 24.64 -10.75 -25.41
N HIS A 92 23.30 -10.78 -25.42
CA HIS A 92 22.48 -9.88 -26.22
C HIS A 92 21.20 -9.46 -25.47
N PRO A 93 20.63 -8.28 -25.81
CA PRO A 93 19.35 -7.86 -25.26
C PRO A 93 18.25 -8.87 -25.61
N SER A 94 17.50 -9.28 -24.60
CA SER A 94 16.45 -10.29 -24.76
C SER A 94 15.08 -9.64 -24.97
N THR A 95 14.18 -10.32 -25.66
CA THR A 95 12.77 -9.91 -25.72
C THR A 95 11.88 -10.88 -24.95
N PRO A 96 10.73 -10.42 -24.41
CA PRO A 96 9.76 -11.31 -23.78
C PRO A 96 9.36 -12.50 -24.67
N MET A 97 9.06 -12.26 -25.96
CA MET A 97 8.78 -13.33 -26.92
C MET A 97 9.91 -14.36 -27.05
N GLU A 98 11.15 -13.91 -27.14
CA GLU A 98 12.31 -14.81 -27.19
C GLU A 98 12.39 -15.69 -25.93
N CYS A 99 12.20 -15.10 -24.75
CA CYS A 99 12.22 -15.84 -23.49
C CYS A 99 11.11 -16.89 -23.40
N ARG A 100 9.90 -16.59 -23.92
CA ARG A 100 8.79 -17.56 -24.02
C ARG A 100 9.18 -18.73 -24.92
N LEU A 101 9.65 -18.46 -26.14
CA LEU A 101 10.00 -19.48 -27.14
C LEU A 101 11.13 -20.40 -26.70
N ARG A 102 12.16 -19.84 -26.07
CA ARG A 102 13.37 -20.57 -25.69
C ARG A 102 13.33 -21.15 -24.28
N LYS A 103 12.21 -21.02 -23.57
CA LYS A 103 12.06 -21.42 -22.15
C LYS A 103 13.10 -20.74 -21.24
N LEU A 104 13.42 -19.49 -21.54
CA LEU A 104 14.35 -18.69 -20.74
C LEU A 104 13.57 -17.85 -19.72
N THR A 105 14.30 -17.27 -18.78
CA THR A 105 13.75 -16.30 -17.84
C THR A 105 14.15 -14.90 -18.26
N TYR A 106 13.19 -13.97 -18.24
CA TYR A 106 13.42 -12.59 -18.64
C TYR A 106 14.08 -11.81 -17.49
N PHE A 107 15.41 -11.69 -17.55
CA PHE A 107 16.25 -11.21 -16.46
C PHE A 107 17.10 -10.01 -16.84
N SER A 108 17.35 -9.14 -15.86
CA SER A 108 18.36 -8.08 -15.90
C SER A 108 19.46 -8.37 -14.86
N PRO A 109 20.75 -8.10 -15.17
CA PRO A 109 21.82 -8.23 -14.20
C PRO A 109 21.74 -7.13 -13.13
N VAL A 110 21.96 -7.51 -11.88
CA VAL A 110 22.03 -6.60 -10.73
C VAL A 110 23.49 -6.31 -10.44
N THR A 111 23.87 -5.05 -10.35
CA THR A 111 25.23 -4.61 -10.01
C THR A 111 25.23 -3.72 -8.77
N ILE A 112 26.27 -3.83 -7.94
CA ILE A 112 26.45 -3.02 -6.72
C ILE A 112 27.91 -2.55 -6.66
N ASP A 113 28.14 -1.36 -6.10
CA ASP A 113 29.48 -0.85 -5.81
C ASP A 113 29.93 -1.27 -4.41
N PHE A 114 31.17 -1.75 -4.32
CA PHE A 114 31.78 -2.19 -3.06
C PHE A 114 33.05 -1.40 -2.76
N THR A 115 33.27 -1.06 -1.49
CA THR A 115 34.53 -0.47 -1.02
C THR A 115 35.02 -1.22 0.21
N ILE A 116 36.25 -1.73 0.16
CA ILE A 116 36.88 -2.42 1.31
C ILE A 116 37.71 -1.40 2.07
N TYR A 117 37.42 -1.23 3.36
CA TYR A 117 38.21 -0.46 4.30
C TYR A 117 39.08 -1.41 5.12
N ARG A 118 40.36 -1.04 5.29
CA ARG A 118 41.29 -1.76 6.17
C ARG A 118 41.83 -0.78 7.20
N ASN A 119 41.58 -1.04 8.48
CA ASN A 119 41.93 -0.18 9.60
C ASN A 119 41.49 1.29 9.36
N GLY A 120 40.25 1.47 8.88
CA GLY A 120 39.67 2.78 8.55
C GLY A 120 40.15 3.40 7.22
N VAL A 121 41.12 2.81 6.52
CA VAL A 121 41.60 3.35 5.24
C VAL A 121 40.82 2.72 4.08
N PRO A 122 40.13 3.51 3.22
CA PRO A 122 39.44 2.99 2.05
C PRO A 122 40.44 2.47 1.01
N GLY A 123 40.19 1.26 0.51
CA GLY A 123 40.81 0.74 -0.70
C GLY A 123 40.16 1.29 -1.97
N ASN A 124 40.64 0.82 -3.12
CA ASN A 124 40.02 1.18 -4.40
C ASN A 124 38.60 0.58 -4.49
N PRO A 125 37.58 1.37 -4.88
CA PRO A 125 36.23 0.87 -5.02
C PRO A 125 36.12 -0.10 -6.19
N GLU A 126 35.54 -1.28 -5.94
CA GLU A 126 35.11 -2.22 -6.98
C GLU A 126 33.71 -1.77 -7.46
N LYS A 127 33.65 -1.06 -8.59
CA LYS A 127 32.39 -0.56 -9.15
C LYS A 127 31.68 -1.61 -10.01
N ALA A 128 30.34 -1.53 -10.04
CA ALA A 128 29.46 -2.33 -10.87
C ALA A 128 29.71 -3.85 -10.79
N VAL A 129 29.95 -4.37 -9.58
CA VAL A 129 30.14 -5.81 -9.38
C VAL A 129 28.79 -6.51 -9.54
N GLN A 130 28.70 -7.49 -10.44
CA GLN A 130 27.46 -8.25 -10.66
C GLN A 130 27.17 -9.17 -9.46
N VAL A 131 26.06 -8.93 -8.78
CA VAL A 131 25.64 -9.64 -7.56
C VAL A 131 24.55 -10.68 -7.81
N GLY A 132 23.97 -10.71 -8.99
CA GLY A 132 22.93 -11.65 -9.38
C GLY A 132 22.12 -11.13 -10.57
N ASN A 133 20.97 -11.75 -10.80
CA ASN A 133 20.01 -11.34 -11.83
C ASN A 133 18.62 -11.18 -11.20
N MET A 134 17.88 -10.16 -11.64
CA MET A 134 16.53 -9.83 -11.18
C MET A 134 15.52 -10.03 -12.30
N PRO A 135 14.42 -10.78 -12.11
CA PRO A 135 13.42 -10.96 -13.16
C PRO A 135 12.66 -9.66 -13.37
N ILE A 136 12.53 -9.26 -14.63
CA ILE A 136 11.91 -8.01 -15.02
C ILE A 136 10.46 -8.23 -15.41
N MET A 137 9.58 -7.36 -14.92
CA MET A 137 8.16 -7.39 -15.25
C MET A 137 7.95 -6.88 -16.68
N VAL A 138 7.14 -7.60 -17.45
CA VAL A 138 6.81 -7.19 -18.84
C VAL A 138 6.03 -5.87 -18.79
N ARG A 139 6.41 -4.92 -19.65
CA ARG A 139 5.93 -3.52 -19.72
C ARG A 139 6.37 -2.56 -18.60
N SER A 140 7.15 -3.00 -17.63
CA SER A 140 7.70 -2.10 -16.62
C SER A 140 8.71 -1.12 -17.22
N LYS A 141 9.05 -0.03 -16.51
CA LYS A 141 10.02 0.99 -16.95
C LYS A 141 11.35 0.41 -17.39
N ARG A 142 11.81 -0.72 -16.79
CA ARG A 142 13.07 -1.41 -17.16
C ARG A 142 12.94 -2.40 -18.31
N CYS A 143 11.74 -2.70 -18.78
CA CYS A 143 11.52 -3.65 -19.88
C CYS A 143 12.08 -3.11 -21.21
N ASN A 144 12.60 -4.01 -22.06
CA ASN A 144 13.07 -3.65 -23.41
C ASN A 144 11.91 -3.25 -24.36
N LEU A 145 10.66 -3.55 -23.98
CA LEU A 145 9.46 -3.17 -24.73
C LEU A 145 8.89 -1.81 -24.29
N HIS A 146 9.45 -1.19 -23.26
CA HIS A 146 8.99 0.10 -22.75
C HIS A 146 9.21 1.20 -23.80
N PRO A 147 8.32 2.20 -23.91
CA PRO A 147 8.46 3.33 -24.86
C PRO A 147 9.84 4.02 -24.81
N ASN A 148 10.47 4.06 -23.64
CA ASN A 148 11.79 4.67 -23.45
C ASN A 148 12.96 3.87 -24.05
N HIS A 149 12.77 2.57 -24.36
CA HIS A 149 13.87 1.68 -24.76
C HIS A 149 13.67 1.04 -26.13
N ILE A 150 12.42 0.78 -26.52
CA ILE A 150 12.10 -0.02 -27.71
C ILE A 150 12.52 0.65 -29.03
N ALA A 151 12.59 1.99 -29.05
CA ALA A 151 12.97 2.78 -30.21
C ALA A 151 14.47 3.18 -30.22
N GLY A 152 15.31 2.54 -29.39
CA GLY A 152 16.74 2.84 -29.32
C GLY A 152 16.98 4.23 -28.74
N ASP A 153 17.52 5.14 -29.55
CA ASP A 153 17.92 6.48 -29.12
C ASP A 153 16.74 7.47 -28.99
N ARG A 154 15.55 7.13 -29.50
CA ARG A 154 14.35 7.98 -29.38
C ARG A 154 13.48 7.50 -28.22
N VAL A 155 13.14 8.41 -27.31
CA VAL A 155 12.09 8.19 -26.31
C VAL A 155 10.74 8.49 -26.94
N LEU A 156 9.77 7.59 -26.76
CA LEU A 156 8.40 7.75 -27.25
C LEU A 156 7.46 8.14 -26.11
N SER A 157 6.50 9.02 -26.37
CA SER A 157 5.49 9.47 -25.41
C SER A 157 4.07 9.08 -25.88
N PRO A 158 3.69 7.80 -25.77
CA PRO A 158 2.43 7.31 -26.33
C PRO A 158 1.17 7.83 -25.62
N THR A 159 1.31 8.39 -24.41
CA THR A 159 0.19 8.93 -23.63
C THR A 159 -0.27 10.31 -24.11
N THR A 160 0.65 11.12 -24.63
CA THR A 160 0.39 12.49 -25.08
C THR A 160 0.36 12.63 -26.60
N SER A 161 1.09 11.78 -27.33
CA SER A 161 1.21 11.82 -28.79
C SER A 161 0.67 10.56 -29.45
N HIS A 162 -0.34 10.75 -30.32
CA HIS A 162 -0.93 9.66 -31.11
C HIS A 162 0.09 9.05 -32.09
N ASP A 163 0.95 9.87 -32.70
CA ASP A 163 1.99 9.40 -33.63
C ASP A 163 3.02 8.51 -32.92
N ASP A 164 3.41 8.87 -31.70
CA ASP A 164 4.33 8.06 -30.88
C ASP A 164 3.67 6.74 -30.45
N MET A 165 2.37 6.76 -30.14
CA MET A 165 1.60 5.56 -29.83
C MET A 165 1.57 4.59 -31.01
N ASP A 166 1.29 5.09 -32.23
CA ASP A 166 1.27 4.27 -33.43
C ASP A 166 2.65 3.71 -33.78
N ALA A 167 3.71 4.52 -33.62
CA ALA A 167 5.09 4.07 -33.78
C ALA A 167 5.44 2.96 -32.78
N TRP A 168 5.06 3.13 -31.52
CA TRP A 168 5.27 2.12 -30.48
C TRP A 168 4.53 0.81 -30.80
N HIS A 169 3.26 0.90 -31.20
CA HIS A 169 2.47 -0.26 -31.64
C HIS A 169 3.11 -0.97 -32.84
N GLY A 170 3.65 -0.22 -33.81
CA GLY A 170 4.39 -0.79 -34.94
C GLY A 170 5.64 -1.54 -34.53
N LEU A 171 6.43 -0.99 -33.59
CA LEU A 171 7.63 -1.64 -33.06
C LEU A 171 7.29 -2.92 -32.28
N LEU A 172 6.23 -2.90 -31.49
CA LEU A 172 5.76 -4.09 -30.75
C LEU A 172 5.39 -5.23 -31.69
N ARG A 173 4.62 -4.93 -32.75
CA ARG A 173 4.27 -5.92 -33.78
C ARG A 173 5.52 -6.48 -34.46
N THR A 174 6.51 -5.63 -34.74
CA THR A 174 7.79 -6.05 -35.34
C THR A 174 8.57 -7.00 -34.43
N LYS A 175 8.48 -6.81 -33.11
CA LYS A 175 9.06 -7.72 -32.11
C LYS A 175 8.18 -8.94 -31.79
N GLY A 176 7.05 -9.09 -32.48
CA GLY A 176 6.12 -10.22 -32.31
C GLY A 176 5.19 -10.10 -31.11
N GLU A 177 5.10 -8.95 -30.46
CA GLU A 177 4.25 -8.71 -29.28
C GLU A 177 2.88 -8.15 -29.67
N ASP A 178 1.90 -8.33 -28.78
CA ASP A 178 0.56 -7.77 -28.91
C ASP A 178 0.52 -6.35 -28.32
N PRO A 179 0.15 -5.32 -29.10
CA PRO A 179 0.00 -3.97 -28.58
C PRO A 179 -0.99 -3.85 -27.41
N LEU A 180 -2.00 -4.70 -27.37
CA LEU A 180 -3.06 -4.66 -26.35
C LEU A 180 -2.69 -5.43 -25.07
N ASP A 181 -1.56 -6.15 -25.03
CA ASP A 181 -1.14 -6.85 -23.82
C ASP A 181 -0.63 -5.85 -22.76
N PRO A 182 -1.32 -5.70 -21.61
CA PRO A 182 -1.02 -4.67 -20.62
C PRO A 182 0.31 -4.91 -19.87
N GLY A 183 0.89 -6.12 -19.95
CA GLY A 183 2.03 -6.49 -19.12
C GLY A 183 1.61 -6.82 -17.69
N GLY A 184 2.48 -6.56 -16.70
CA GLY A 184 2.15 -6.82 -15.29
C GLY A 184 2.44 -8.25 -14.80
N TYR A 185 3.23 -9.01 -15.55
CA TYR A 185 3.62 -10.39 -15.24
C TYR A 185 5.10 -10.63 -15.55
N PHE A 186 5.63 -11.74 -15.06
CA PHE A 186 7.01 -12.19 -15.23
C PHE A 186 7.08 -13.40 -16.16
N ILE A 187 8.17 -13.54 -16.92
CA ILE A 187 8.42 -14.75 -17.73
C ILE A 187 9.54 -15.53 -17.06
N ILE A 188 9.21 -16.72 -16.58
CA ILE A 188 10.11 -17.57 -15.80
C ILE A 188 10.15 -18.95 -16.44
N ASN A 189 11.33 -19.34 -16.93
CA ASN A 189 11.54 -20.57 -17.68
C ASN A 189 10.52 -20.75 -18.83
N GLY A 190 10.23 -19.65 -19.54
CA GLY A 190 9.23 -19.56 -20.61
C GLY A 190 7.77 -19.50 -20.17
N THR A 191 7.46 -19.64 -18.88
CA THR A 191 6.09 -19.59 -18.37
C THR A 191 5.74 -18.19 -17.84
N GLU A 192 4.53 -17.72 -18.14
CA GLU A 192 4.02 -16.45 -17.62
C GLU A 192 3.51 -16.62 -16.20
N ARG A 193 4.03 -15.81 -15.28
CA ARG A 193 3.69 -15.83 -13.87
C ARG A 193 3.28 -14.45 -13.38
N VAL A 194 2.17 -14.39 -12.68
CA VAL A 194 1.62 -13.18 -12.09
C VAL A 194 1.79 -13.21 -10.57
N LEU A 195 2.16 -12.08 -10.00
CA LEU A 195 2.12 -11.87 -8.55
C LEU A 195 0.72 -11.38 -8.18
N ILE A 196 0.08 -12.07 -7.25
CA ILE A 196 -1.26 -11.75 -6.80
C ILE A 196 -1.17 -10.80 -5.61
N SER A 197 -1.96 -9.72 -5.65
CA SER A 197 -2.03 -8.78 -4.54
C SER A 197 -2.55 -9.45 -3.27
N MET A 198 -1.99 -9.05 -2.13
CA MET A 198 -2.40 -9.60 -0.83
C MET A 198 -2.93 -8.51 0.09
N GLU A 199 -4.09 -8.76 0.70
CA GLU A 199 -4.66 -7.92 1.74
C GLU A 199 -3.97 -8.24 3.08
N ASP A 200 -3.31 -7.27 3.69
CA ASP A 200 -2.72 -7.36 5.04
C ASP A 200 -3.42 -6.35 5.96
N LEU A 201 -3.34 -6.57 7.26
CA LEU A 201 -3.82 -5.58 8.23
C LEU A 201 -2.90 -4.37 8.22
N ALA A 202 -3.48 -3.17 8.27
CA ALA A 202 -2.72 -1.94 8.38
C ALA A 202 -1.82 -1.99 9.62
N PRO A 203 -0.50 -1.73 9.47
CA PRO A 203 0.38 -1.63 10.61
C PRO A 203 0.07 -0.37 11.42
N ASN A 204 0.65 -0.26 12.62
CA ASN A 204 0.63 0.95 13.45
C ASN A 204 -0.78 1.40 13.91
N ARG A 205 -1.80 0.55 13.75
CA ARG A 205 -3.16 0.81 14.24
C ARG A 205 -3.51 -0.08 15.42
N VAL A 206 -4.25 0.49 16.36
CA VAL A 206 -4.75 -0.21 17.54
C VAL A 206 -6.06 -0.92 17.19
N THR A 207 -6.08 -2.23 17.41
CA THR A 207 -7.26 -3.07 17.19
C THR A 207 -7.72 -3.64 18.52
N VAL A 208 -8.94 -3.31 18.93
CA VAL A 208 -9.53 -3.82 20.17
C VAL A 208 -10.39 -5.04 19.87
N GLU A 209 -10.35 -6.03 20.75
CA GLU A 209 -10.98 -7.34 20.60
C GLU A 209 -11.51 -7.85 21.94
N ILE A 210 -12.63 -8.58 21.90
CA ILE A 210 -13.09 -9.38 23.05
C ILE A 210 -12.71 -10.83 22.80
N ASN A 211 -11.70 -11.32 23.52
CA ASN A 211 -11.32 -12.72 23.47
C ASN A 211 -12.28 -13.57 24.29
N LYS A 212 -13.12 -14.35 23.60
CA LYS A 212 -14.03 -15.32 24.21
C LYS A 212 -13.37 -16.71 24.20
N ARG A 213 -12.70 -17.10 25.29
CA ARG A 213 -12.21 -18.47 25.49
C ARG A 213 -13.13 -19.20 26.46
N TYR A 214 -13.96 -20.11 25.95
CA TYR A 214 -15.03 -20.77 26.73
C TYR A 214 -15.96 -19.73 27.38
N ALA A 215 -16.24 -19.85 28.67
CA ALA A 215 -17.01 -18.87 29.46
C ALA A 215 -16.19 -17.64 29.89
N LYS A 216 -14.92 -17.51 29.46
CA LYS A 216 -14.05 -16.39 29.83
C LYS A 216 -14.03 -15.33 28.73
N GLN A 217 -14.44 -14.12 29.08
CA GLN A 217 -14.29 -12.93 28.26
C GLN A 217 -13.14 -12.11 28.83
N THR A 218 -12.24 -11.67 27.96
CA THR A 218 -11.13 -10.77 28.29
C THR A 218 -11.02 -9.72 27.20
N GLU A 219 -10.99 -8.46 27.59
CA GLU A 219 -10.81 -7.30 26.73
C GLU A 219 -9.32 -7.15 26.39
N VAL A 220 -9.01 -7.10 25.09
CA VAL A 220 -7.63 -7.10 24.60
C VAL A 220 -7.49 -6.10 23.46
N ALA A 221 -6.45 -5.27 23.49
CA ALA A 221 -5.99 -4.52 22.35
C ALA A 221 -4.71 -5.14 21.77
N LYS A 222 -4.60 -5.12 20.45
CA LYS A 222 -3.43 -5.56 19.69
C LYS A 222 -2.99 -4.46 18.76
N ILE A 223 -1.68 -4.26 18.65
CA ILE A 223 -1.06 -3.40 17.66
C ILE A 223 0.12 -4.13 17.02
N PHE A 224 0.23 -4.01 15.70
CA PHE A 224 1.38 -4.46 14.95
C PHE A 224 2.21 -3.24 14.57
N SER A 225 3.19 -2.91 15.42
CA SER A 225 4.09 -1.79 15.13
C SER A 225 5.07 -2.19 14.04
N GLN A 226 5.21 -1.36 13.01
CA GLN A 226 6.10 -1.58 11.88
C GLN A 226 6.96 -0.35 11.60
N LYS A 227 8.28 -0.55 11.48
CA LYS A 227 9.28 0.43 11.04
C LYS A 227 10.37 -0.29 10.25
N ASP A 228 10.79 0.24 9.10
CA ASP A 228 11.87 -0.30 8.25
C ASP A 228 11.77 -1.80 7.89
N GLY A 229 10.55 -2.31 7.75
CA GLY A 229 10.27 -3.72 7.46
C GLY A 229 10.34 -4.66 8.67
N MET A 230 10.66 -4.15 9.86
CA MET A 230 10.50 -4.88 11.12
C MET A 230 9.07 -4.75 11.63
N ARG A 231 8.41 -5.88 11.95
CA ARG A 231 7.05 -5.91 12.52
C ARG A 231 7.09 -6.50 13.93
N LYS A 232 6.62 -5.75 14.93
CA LYS A 232 6.64 -6.12 16.36
C LYS A 232 5.21 -6.05 16.93
N PRO A 233 4.62 -7.21 17.32
CA PRO A 233 3.29 -7.23 17.90
C PRO A 233 3.31 -6.96 19.41
N LEU A 234 2.47 -6.01 19.84
CA LEU A 234 2.17 -5.71 21.23
C LEU A 234 0.73 -6.10 21.55
N THR A 235 0.50 -6.65 22.72
CA THR A 235 -0.85 -6.97 23.22
C THR A 235 -1.04 -6.35 24.60
N VAL A 236 -2.16 -5.65 24.79
CA VAL A 236 -2.58 -5.09 26.08
C VAL A 236 -3.88 -5.78 26.47
N GLU A 237 -3.93 -6.39 27.65
CA GLU A 237 -5.11 -7.11 28.14
C GLU A 237 -5.58 -6.55 29.48
N LYS A 238 -6.90 -6.43 29.64
CA LYS A 238 -7.53 -6.27 30.95
C LYS A 238 -7.84 -7.65 31.50
N ARG A 239 -7.21 -7.98 32.63
CA ARG A 239 -7.46 -9.22 33.36
C ARG A 239 -8.72 -9.10 34.22
N ARG A 240 -9.18 -10.24 34.75
CA ARG A 240 -10.43 -10.35 35.54
C ARG A 240 -10.37 -9.63 36.88
N ASP A 241 -9.18 -9.58 37.47
CA ASP A 241 -8.86 -8.79 38.66
C ASP A 241 -8.89 -7.28 38.39
N GLY A 242 -9.06 -6.85 37.14
CA GLY A 242 -9.01 -5.45 36.73
C GLY A 242 -7.60 -4.97 36.39
N MET A 243 -6.59 -5.85 36.46
CA MET A 243 -5.21 -5.49 36.15
C MET A 243 -4.96 -5.36 34.66
N LEU A 244 -4.26 -4.30 34.29
CA LEU A 244 -3.90 -3.96 32.93
C LEU A 244 -2.47 -4.43 32.66
N MET A 245 -2.34 -5.35 31.71
CA MET A 245 -1.08 -6.04 31.45
C MET A 245 -0.67 -5.94 29.99
N VAL A 246 0.61 -5.70 29.77
CA VAL A 246 1.25 -5.62 28.45
C VAL A 246 2.06 -6.88 28.19
N LYS A 247 1.95 -7.44 26.99
CA LYS A 247 2.77 -8.54 26.50
C LYS A 247 3.53 -8.09 25.26
N VAL A 248 4.85 -8.02 25.38
CA VAL A 248 5.76 -7.76 24.27
C VAL A 248 6.19 -9.11 23.69
N SER A 249 5.59 -9.50 22.57
CA SER A 249 5.72 -10.87 22.05
C SER A 249 7.16 -11.28 21.70
N THR A 250 8.03 -10.32 21.41
CA THR A 250 9.44 -10.57 21.09
C THR A 250 10.33 -10.76 22.32
N ALA A 251 9.88 -10.28 23.49
CA ALA A 251 10.62 -10.36 24.75
C ALA A 251 10.33 -11.66 25.53
N GLY A 252 9.24 -12.36 25.18
CA GLY A 252 8.82 -13.60 25.82
C GLY A 252 7.32 -13.63 26.13
N THR A 253 6.91 -14.59 26.96
CA THR A 253 5.50 -14.78 27.36
C THR A 253 5.11 -14.02 28.63
N THR A 254 6.09 -13.42 29.31
CA THR A 254 5.90 -12.70 30.57
C THR A 254 5.11 -11.41 30.33
N ALA A 255 4.04 -11.22 31.10
CA ALA A 255 3.25 -10.00 31.06
C ALA A 255 3.80 -8.97 32.05
N ILE A 256 3.79 -7.70 31.66
CA ILE A 256 4.29 -6.55 32.43
C ILE A 256 3.09 -5.67 32.81
N PRO A 257 2.92 -5.26 34.08
CA PRO A 257 1.88 -4.27 34.43
C PRO A 257 2.08 -2.97 33.67
N VAL A 258 1.00 -2.37 33.17
CA VAL A 258 1.05 -1.12 32.38
C VAL A 258 1.75 0.01 33.15
N VAL A 259 1.38 0.21 34.43
CA VAL A 259 1.95 1.28 35.27
C VAL A 259 3.45 1.10 35.43
N LEU A 260 3.93 -0.14 35.65
CA LEU A 260 5.36 -0.45 35.74
C LEU A 260 6.07 -0.15 34.41
N LEU A 261 5.47 -0.51 33.27
CA LEU A 261 6.03 -0.19 31.96
C LEU A 261 6.11 1.32 31.71
N MET A 262 5.09 2.09 32.11
CA MET A 262 5.10 3.55 31.98
C MET A 262 6.18 4.21 32.85
N ARG A 263 6.40 3.71 34.07
CA ARG A 263 7.55 4.12 34.91
C ARG A 263 8.88 3.78 34.25
N ALA A 264 9.04 2.57 33.69
CA ALA A 264 10.25 2.19 32.97
C ALA A 264 10.55 3.08 31.74
N LEU A 265 9.52 3.68 31.15
CA LEU A 265 9.61 4.62 30.02
C LEU A 265 9.86 6.08 30.45
N GLY A 266 9.92 6.36 31.75
CA GLY A 266 10.28 7.67 32.30
C GLY A 266 9.12 8.52 32.81
N ILE A 267 7.90 7.96 32.95
CA ILE A 267 6.79 8.64 33.63
C ILE A 267 6.69 8.13 35.08
N ASP A 268 7.37 8.81 36.00
CA ASP A 268 7.41 8.42 37.42
C ASP A 268 6.21 8.96 38.22
N ASN A 269 5.67 10.12 37.81
CA ASN A 269 4.60 10.78 38.53
C ASN A 269 3.25 10.10 38.28
N ASP A 270 2.62 9.59 39.34
CA ASP A 270 1.30 8.94 39.29
C ASP A 270 0.22 9.83 38.66
N GLN A 271 0.31 11.16 38.85
CA GLN A 271 -0.61 12.10 38.22
C GLN A 271 -0.45 12.15 36.70
N GLU A 272 0.77 12.03 36.19
CA GLU A 272 1.04 11.99 34.74
C GLU A 272 0.58 10.65 34.14
N ILE A 273 0.84 9.53 34.83
CA ILE A 273 0.34 8.21 34.44
C ILE A 273 -1.19 8.24 34.36
N PHE A 274 -1.83 8.82 35.38
CA PHE A 274 -3.28 8.96 35.42
C PHE A 274 -3.79 9.77 34.23
N THR A 275 -3.21 10.96 33.98
CA THR A 275 -3.68 11.84 32.90
C THR A 275 -3.44 11.24 31.50
N ALA A 276 -2.34 10.49 31.31
CA ALA A 276 -2.06 9.83 30.03
C ALA A 276 -3.10 8.72 29.70
N ILE A 277 -3.58 8.00 30.71
CA ILE A 277 -4.60 6.95 30.55
C ILE A 277 -6.03 7.53 30.59
N ALA A 278 -6.23 8.63 31.32
CA ALA A 278 -7.53 9.19 31.63
C ALA A 278 -8.44 9.29 30.40
N GLY A 279 -9.64 8.73 30.54
CA GLY A 279 -10.75 8.86 29.60
C GLY A 279 -12.02 9.29 30.35
N PRO A 280 -13.17 8.63 30.14
CA PRO A 280 -14.38 8.88 30.92
C PRO A 280 -14.14 8.70 32.42
N THR A 281 -14.85 9.46 33.25
CA THR A 281 -14.71 9.46 34.73
C THR A 281 -14.85 8.07 35.36
N GLU A 282 -15.60 7.18 34.72
CA GLU A 282 -15.79 5.79 35.15
C GLU A 282 -14.51 4.93 35.06
N THR A 283 -13.58 5.30 34.17
CA THR A 283 -12.28 4.63 34.01
C THR A 283 -11.35 4.86 35.21
N PHE A 284 -11.54 5.96 35.94
CA PHE A 284 -10.61 6.44 36.97
C PHE A 284 -10.42 5.42 38.09
N LYS A 285 -11.47 4.68 38.47
CA LYS A 285 -11.39 3.63 39.49
C LYS A 285 -10.40 2.52 39.12
N TYR A 286 -10.32 2.14 37.85
CA TYR A 286 -9.41 1.09 37.39
C TYR A 286 -7.98 1.61 37.35
N ILE A 287 -7.77 2.85 36.90
CA ILE A 287 -6.46 3.47 36.83
C ILE A 287 -5.85 3.56 38.23
N VAL A 288 -6.59 4.11 39.20
CA VAL A 288 -6.14 4.23 40.60
C VAL A 288 -5.88 2.86 41.22
N ALA A 289 -6.75 1.87 40.96
CA ALA A 289 -6.54 0.51 41.47
C ALA A 289 -5.25 -0.12 40.92
N ASN A 290 -4.94 0.07 39.63
CA ASN A 290 -3.71 -0.45 39.03
C ASN A 290 -2.45 0.24 39.57
N ILE A 291 -2.52 1.55 39.84
CA ILE A 291 -1.41 2.30 40.46
C ILE A 291 -1.14 1.77 41.87
N ASN A 292 -2.19 1.65 42.69
CA ASN A 292 -2.07 1.13 44.05
C ASN A 292 -1.55 -0.31 44.07
N GLU A 293 -2.05 -1.18 43.19
CA GLU A 293 -1.59 -2.58 43.12
C GLU A 293 -0.10 -2.66 42.76
N VAL A 294 0.41 -1.82 41.85
CA VAL A 294 1.86 -1.81 41.53
C VAL A 294 2.70 -1.27 42.69
N ASN A 295 2.17 -0.34 43.48
CA ASN A 295 2.85 0.23 44.65
C ASN A 295 2.85 -0.74 45.85
N ASP A 296 1.74 -1.42 46.10
CA ASP A 296 1.52 -2.19 47.34
C ASP A 296 1.89 -3.68 47.20
N ASN A 297 1.94 -4.21 45.97
CA ASN A 297 2.23 -5.62 45.72
C ASN A 297 3.73 -5.91 45.77
N GLU A 298 4.16 -6.82 46.66
CA GLU A 298 5.56 -7.21 46.83
C GLU A 298 6.22 -7.75 45.54
N GLU A 299 5.45 -8.27 44.58
CA GLU A 299 5.99 -8.72 43.29
C GLU A 299 6.39 -7.54 42.38
N TYR A 300 5.68 -6.40 42.46
CA TYR A 300 5.84 -5.29 41.52
C TYR A 300 6.44 -4.03 42.11
N ASN A 301 6.33 -3.82 43.43
CA ASN A 301 6.74 -2.65 44.22
C ASN A 301 7.89 -1.82 43.59
N THR A 302 7.53 -0.89 42.70
CA THR A 302 8.47 -0.10 41.88
C THR A 302 7.99 1.34 41.82
N MET A 303 8.60 2.26 42.58
CA MET A 303 8.12 3.66 42.67
C MET A 303 8.80 4.62 41.69
N ASN A 304 9.92 4.22 41.08
CA ASN A 304 10.69 5.06 40.17
C ASN A 304 11.18 4.27 38.94
N THR A 305 11.67 5.01 37.95
CA THR A 305 12.22 4.44 36.71
C THR A 305 13.32 3.42 37.01
N GLN A 306 14.23 3.69 37.94
CA GLN A 306 15.37 2.81 38.23
C GLN A 306 14.92 1.44 38.77
N GLU A 307 13.97 1.42 39.70
CA GLU A 307 13.39 0.20 40.26
C GLU A 307 12.63 -0.59 39.18
N ALA A 308 11.89 0.10 38.31
CA ALA A 308 11.20 -0.54 37.19
C ALA A 308 12.18 -1.20 36.21
N HIS A 309 13.31 -0.56 35.91
CA HIS A 309 14.40 -1.15 35.12
C HIS A 309 15.00 -2.38 35.80
N GLU A 310 15.26 -2.32 37.09
CA GLU A 310 15.77 -3.47 37.86
C GLU A 310 14.80 -4.66 37.82
N TRP A 311 13.49 -4.40 37.90
CA TRP A 311 12.47 -5.44 37.80
C TRP A 311 12.50 -6.11 36.41
N LEU A 312 12.56 -5.31 35.34
CA LEU A 312 12.68 -5.82 33.98
C LEU A 312 13.94 -6.66 33.79
N GLN A 313 15.08 -6.20 34.32
CA GLN A 313 16.35 -6.93 34.26
C GLN A 313 16.26 -8.28 34.97
N LYS A 314 15.63 -8.32 36.15
CA LYS A 314 15.44 -9.56 36.93
C LYS A 314 14.53 -10.55 36.21
N LYS A 315 13.47 -10.08 35.52
CA LYS A 315 12.51 -10.96 34.84
C LYS A 315 12.96 -11.44 33.46
N PHE A 316 13.57 -10.57 32.64
CA PHE A 316 13.87 -10.88 31.24
C PHE A 316 15.31 -11.35 30.99
N ALA A 317 16.23 -11.07 31.91
CA ALA A 317 17.65 -11.40 31.74
C ALA A 317 18.26 -12.01 33.02
N ALA A 318 17.47 -12.80 33.75
CA ALA A 318 17.91 -13.49 34.97
C ALA A 318 19.20 -14.31 34.76
N GLY A 319 20.15 -14.20 35.69
CA GLY A 319 21.39 -14.97 35.67
C GLY A 319 22.50 -14.43 34.74
N GLN A 320 22.27 -13.34 34.01
CA GLN A 320 23.28 -12.69 33.17
C GLN A 320 24.03 -11.58 33.90
N GLN A 321 25.22 -11.22 33.38
CA GLN A 321 25.99 -10.09 33.90
C GLN A 321 25.19 -8.78 33.81
N ARG A 322 25.42 -7.86 34.76
CA ARG A 322 24.65 -6.61 34.90
C ARG A 322 24.60 -5.80 33.61
N GLU A 323 25.74 -5.64 32.94
CA GLU A 323 25.88 -4.87 31.71
C GLU A 323 25.02 -5.43 30.57
N TYR A 324 25.03 -6.75 30.37
CA TYR A 324 24.16 -7.41 29.39
C TYR A 324 22.68 -7.26 29.74
N ARG A 325 22.31 -7.30 31.03
CA ARG A 325 20.93 -7.09 31.47
C ARG A 325 20.45 -5.68 31.15
N GLU A 326 21.26 -4.67 31.43
CA GLU A 326 20.98 -3.26 31.11
C GLU A 326 20.80 -3.06 29.60
N GLN A 327 21.74 -3.57 28.79
CA GLN A 327 21.64 -3.51 27.33
C GLN A 327 20.39 -4.20 26.79
N ARG A 328 20.04 -5.39 27.30
CA ARG A 328 18.85 -6.13 26.86
C ARG A 328 17.55 -5.40 27.18
N VAL A 329 17.47 -4.74 28.34
CA VAL A 329 16.28 -3.94 28.71
C VAL A 329 16.18 -2.66 27.90
N ASN A 330 17.28 -1.95 27.66
CA ASN A 330 17.28 -0.80 26.75
C ASN A 330 16.84 -1.22 25.35
N GLN A 331 17.40 -2.31 24.81
CA GLN A 331 16.98 -2.87 23.52
C GLN A 331 15.48 -3.22 23.48
N LEU A 332 14.93 -3.74 24.57
CA LEU A 332 13.50 -4.02 24.69
C LEU A 332 12.64 -2.75 24.61
N LEU A 333 12.97 -1.72 25.39
CA LEU A 333 12.21 -0.46 25.45
C LEU A 333 12.37 0.36 24.17
N ASP A 334 13.55 0.32 23.56
CA ASP A 334 13.91 1.18 22.44
C ASP A 334 13.54 0.54 21.10
N ARG A 335 13.93 -0.72 20.84
CA ARG A 335 13.83 -1.34 19.51
C ARG A 335 12.73 -2.40 19.38
N GLU A 336 12.32 -3.03 20.48
CA GLU A 336 11.26 -4.05 20.45
C GLU A 336 9.87 -3.47 20.77
N LEU A 337 9.78 -2.49 21.67
CA LEU A 337 8.53 -1.84 22.06
C LEU A 337 8.18 -0.70 21.10
N LEU A 338 7.09 -0.86 20.36
CA LEU A 338 6.48 0.17 19.50
C LEU A 338 7.49 0.92 18.60
N PRO A 339 8.36 0.23 17.84
CA PRO A 339 9.45 0.86 17.08
C PRO A 339 9.00 1.96 16.10
N HIS A 340 7.74 1.95 15.64
CA HIS A 340 7.18 3.02 14.81
C HIS A 340 7.15 4.42 15.43
N LEU A 341 7.18 4.53 16.77
CA LEU A 341 7.20 5.83 17.46
C LEU A 341 8.61 6.38 17.63
N GLY A 342 9.62 5.59 17.25
CA GLY A 342 11.03 5.87 17.49
C GLY A 342 11.77 4.72 18.15
N ASP A 343 13.08 4.75 18.02
CA ASP A 343 14.02 3.73 18.51
C ASP A 343 15.13 4.31 19.40
N THR A 344 14.97 5.56 19.83
CA THR A 344 15.90 6.22 20.75
C THR A 344 15.33 6.30 22.18
N ALA A 345 16.19 6.70 23.12
CA ALA A 345 15.78 6.91 24.51
C ALA A 345 14.86 8.13 24.70
N GLU A 346 14.94 9.12 23.81
CA GLU A 346 14.10 10.34 23.85
C GLU A 346 12.64 10.02 23.52
N ASP A 347 12.43 9.01 22.67
CA ASP A 347 11.10 8.54 22.23
C ASP A 347 10.34 7.75 23.31
N ARG A 348 10.98 7.42 24.44
CA ARG A 348 10.37 6.58 25.49
C ARG A 348 9.14 7.23 26.10
N LYS A 349 9.17 8.55 26.35
CA LYS A 349 8.02 9.29 26.89
C LYS A 349 6.83 9.26 25.92
N LYS A 350 7.10 9.42 24.63
CA LYS A 350 6.11 9.32 23.55
C LYS A 350 5.47 7.92 23.50
N LYS A 351 6.28 6.85 23.62
CA LYS A 351 5.79 5.47 23.74
C LYS A 351 4.89 5.28 24.96
N ALA A 352 5.21 5.88 26.10
CA ALA A 352 4.41 5.76 27.32
C ALA A 352 3.02 6.39 27.13
N ILE A 353 2.95 7.57 26.50
CA ILE A 353 1.68 8.24 26.17
C ILE A 353 0.84 7.38 25.22
N PHE A 354 1.47 6.80 24.19
CA PHE A 354 0.77 5.91 23.26
C PHE A 354 0.24 4.64 23.94
N VAL A 355 1.01 4.05 24.86
CA VAL A 355 0.52 2.92 25.69
C VAL A 355 -0.69 3.35 26.52
N GLY A 356 -0.67 4.56 27.10
CA GLY A 356 -1.83 5.13 27.80
C GLY A 356 -3.07 5.23 26.92
N ARG A 357 -2.93 5.63 25.65
CA ARG A 357 -4.02 5.63 24.65
C ARG A 357 -4.57 4.22 24.39
N ILE A 358 -3.70 3.21 24.20
CA ILE A 358 -4.16 1.82 23.98
C ILE A 358 -5.00 1.35 25.18
N VAL A 359 -4.52 1.63 26.39
CA VAL A 359 -5.18 1.25 27.63
C VAL A 359 -6.53 1.92 27.77
N ARG A 360 -6.63 3.22 27.41
CA ARG A 360 -7.87 3.96 27.38
C ARG A 360 -8.92 3.27 26.51
N GLN A 361 -8.56 2.88 25.29
CA GLN A 361 -9.47 2.18 24.37
C GLN A 361 -9.93 0.82 24.93
N VAL A 362 -9.04 0.08 25.63
CA VAL A 362 -9.42 -1.18 26.30
C VAL A 362 -10.41 -0.93 27.44
N LEU A 363 -10.19 0.12 28.25
CA LEU A 363 -11.07 0.47 29.36
C LEU A 363 -12.42 1.01 28.90
N GLU A 364 -12.43 1.84 27.86
CA GLU A 364 -13.66 2.36 27.25
C GLU A 364 -14.51 1.22 26.70
N MET A 365 -13.93 0.29 25.93
CA MET A 365 -14.65 -0.90 25.45
C MET A 365 -15.20 -1.73 26.63
N ALA A 366 -14.42 -1.89 27.71
CA ALA A 366 -14.84 -2.67 28.87
C ALA A 366 -16.00 -2.02 29.67
N LEU A 367 -16.16 -0.70 29.60
CA LEU A 367 -17.15 0.05 30.37
C LEU A 367 -18.41 0.39 29.57
N THR A 368 -18.22 0.85 28.34
CA THR A 368 -19.30 1.34 27.48
C THR A 368 -20.01 0.23 26.72
N ASP A 369 -19.51 -1.01 26.81
CA ASP A 369 -19.94 -2.17 26.00
C ASP A 369 -19.94 -1.84 24.48
N ARG A 370 -19.14 -0.84 24.07
CA ARG A 370 -18.98 -0.44 22.66
C ARG A 370 -18.43 -1.64 21.88
N ALA A 371 -18.96 -1.84 20.68
CA ALA A 371 -18.50 -2.92 19.83
C ALA A 371 -16.98 -2.79 19.56
N PRO A 372 -16.25 -3.91 19.44
CA PRO A 372 -14.84 -3.90 19.07
C PRO A 372 -14.61 -3.17 17.74
N ASN A 373 -13.40 -2.63 17.55
CA ASN A 373 -13.02 -1.99 16.28
C ASN A 373 -13.21 -2.96 15.11
N ASP A 374 -13.84 -2.46 14.05
CA ASP A 374 -14.05 -3.21 12.82
C ASP A 374 -12.71 -3.41 12.08
N LYS A 375 -12.18 -4.63 12.12
CA LYS A 375 -10.92 -4.98 11.43
C LYS A 375 -11.13 -5.19 9.94
N ASP A 376 -12.36 -5.43 9.52
CA ASP A 376 -12.72 -5.68 8.14
C ASP A 376 -12.95 -4.41 7.34
N HIS A 377 -13.16 -3.28 8.03
CA HIS A 377 -13.09 -1.93 7.50
C HIS A 377 -11.80 -1.70 6.70
N TYR A 378 -11.93 -1.21 5.46
CA TYR A 378 -10.81 -1.13 4.52
C TYR A 378 -9.74 -0.11 4.93
N ALA A 379 -10.07 0.87 5.77
CA ALA A 379 -9.09 1.77 6.38
C ALA A 379 -8.06 1.06 7.27
N ASN A 380 -8.45 -0.08 7.85
CA ASN A 380 -7.59 -0.95 8.66
C ASN A 380 -6.87 -2.04 7.83
N LYS A 381 -6.93 -1.94 6.50
CA LYS A 381 -6.33 -2.89 5.57
C LYS A 381 -5.38 -2.19 4.60
N ARG A 382 -4.40 -2.93 4.12
CA ARG A 382 -3.47 -2.50 3.07
C ARG A 382 -3.34 -3.61 2.03
N VAL A 383 -3.28 -3.22 0.77
CA VAL A 383 -3.04 -4.13 -0.34
C VAL A 383 -1.56 -4.10 -0.69
N ARG A 384 -0.88 -5.22 -0.48
CA ARG A 384 0.50 -5.44 -0.89
C ARG A 384 0.52 -5.84 -2.36
N LEU A 385 1.22 -5.04 -3.16
CA LEU A 385 1.34 -5.20 -4.60
C LEU A 385 2.65 -5.90 -4.99
N ALA A 386 2.86 -6.13 -6.28
CA ALA A 386 4.04 -6.79 -6.81
C ALA A 386 5.37 -6.19 -6.29
N GLY A 387 5.48 -4.85 -6.22
CA GLY A 387 6.67 -4.18 -5.69
C GLY A 387 6.93 -4.50 -4.22
N ASP A 388 5.91 -4.49 -3.37
CA ASP A 388 6.07 -4.77 -1.93
C ASP A 388 6.48 -6.21 -1.67
N LEU A 389 5.99 -7.13 -2.50
CA LEU A 389 6.33 -8.54 -2.42
C LEU A 389 7.77 -8.75 -2.85
N VAL A 390 8.16 -8.14 -3.97
CA VAL A 390 9.54 -8.17 -4.48
C VAL A 390 10.51 -7.53 -3.48
N GLU A 391 10.12 -6.44 -2.84
CA GLU A 391 10.89 -5.78 -1.78
C GLU A 391 11.21 -6.73 -0.63
N ASP A 392 10.18 -7.40 -0.06
CA ASP A 392 10.33 -8.41 1.00
C ASP A 392 11.32 -9.52 0.61
N LEU A 393 11.19 -10.01 -0.63
CA LEU A 393 12.01 -11.08 -1.16
C LEU A 393 13.46 -10.63 -1.41
N PHE A 394 13.65 -9.42 -1.93
CA PHE A 394 14.97 -8.84 -2.15
C PHE A 394 15.68 -8.57 -0.83
N ARG A 395 15.01 -7.99 0.18
CA ARG A 395 15.56 -7.74 1.52
C ARG A 395 16.15 -9.02 2.15
N VAL A 396 15.39 -10.10 2.13
CA VAL A 396 15.81 -11.40 2.68
C VAL A 396 16.90 -12.08 1.83
N SER A 397 16.94 -11.83 0.52
CA SER A 397 17.93 -12.41 -0.39
C SER A 397 19.25 -11.64 -0.35
N ALA A 398 19.22 -10.31 -0.37
CA ALA A 398 20.38 -9.43 -0.23
C ALA A 398 21.05 -9.58 1.14
N GLY A 399 20.27 -9.66 2.23
CA GLY A 399 20.82 -9.93 3.56
C GLY A 399 21.46 -11.33 3.69
N GLN A 400 21.02 -12.31 2.88
CA GLN A 400 21.69 -13.61 2.80
C GLN A 400 22.99 -13.54 1.98
N LEU A 401 22.99 -12.79 0.88
CA LEU A 401 24.17 -12.53 0.06
C LEU A 401 25.26 -11.82 0.88
N ALA A 402 24.90 -10.80 1.67
CA ALA A 402 25.84 -10.08 2.53
C ALA A 402 26.47 -10.99 3.60
N ARG A 403 25.68 -11.87 4.22
CA ARG A 403 26.20 -12.88 5.17
C ARG A 403 27.09 -13.91 4.50
N ASP A 404 26.76 -14.35 3.29
CA ASP A 404 27.62 -15.26 2.52
C ASP A 404 28.95 -14.59 2.13
N LEU A 405 28.90 -13.33 1.70
CA LEU A 405 30.07 -12.54 1.35
C LEU A 405 31.01 -12.36 2.55
N LYS A 406 30.47 -12.03 3.74
CA LYS A 406 31.23 -11.99 5.00
C LYS A 406 32.01 -13.30 5.21
N TYR A 407 31.30 -14.43 5.18
CA TYR A 407 31.90 -15.75 5.39
C TYR A 407 32.99 -16.08 4.37
N GLN A 408 32.78 -15.78 3.08
CA GLN A 408 33.80 -16.05 2.05
C GLN A 408 35.03 -15.15 2.21
N LEU A 409 34.84 -13.88 2.55
CA LEU A 409 35.94 -12.94 2.77
C LEU A 409 36.79 -13.34 3.99
N GLU A 410 36.18 -13.73 5.10
CA GLU A 410 36.89 -14.26 6.28
C GLU A 410 37.72 -15.50 5.92
N ARG A 411 37.14 -16.41 5.14
CA ARG A 411 37.85 -17.62 4.70
C ARG A 411 39.01 -17.32 3.75
N HIS A 412 38.87 -16.32 2.88
CA HIS A 412 39.95 -15.87 2.00
C HIS A 412 41.07 -15.16 2.77
N HIS A 413 40.70 -14.30 3.72
CA HIS A 413 41.63 -13.61 4.61
C HIS A 413 42.46 -14.60 5.44
N ASN A 414 41.80 -15.57 6.07
CA ASN A 414 42.47 -16.63 6.86
C ASN A 414 43.43 -17.49 6.02
N ARG A 415 43.24 -17.54 4.69
CA ARG A 415 44.14 -18.22 3.75
C ARG A 415 45.24 -17.30 3.20
N LYS A 416 45.37 -16.08 3.71
CA LYS A 416 46.31 -15.03 3.26
C LYS A 416 46.21 -14.75 1.75
N ARG A 417 44.99 -14.84 1.20
CA ARG A 417 44.71 -14.48 -0.19
C ARG A 417 44.37 -13.00 -0.28
N GLU A 418 44.62 -12.40 -1.44
CA GLU A 418 44.17 -11.04 -1.73
C GLU A 418 42.62 -10.99 -1.67
N LEU A 419 42.09 -10.03 -0.92
CA LEU A 419 40.65 -9.82 -0.79
C LEU A 419 40.15 -9.02 -2.00
N ARG A 420 39.41 -9.70 -2.89
CA ARG A 420 38.67 -9.10 -4.00
C ARG A 420 37.22 -9.56 -3.94
N ILE A 421 36.28 -8.62 -3.96
CA ILE A 421 34.85 -8.89 -3.83
C ILE A 421 34.38 -9.80 -4.96
N SER A 422 34.73 -9.45 -6.20
CA SER A 422 34.41 -10.24 -7.41
C SER A 422 34.81 -11.72 -7.33
N SER A 423 35.87 -12.06 -6.57
CA SER A 423 36.32 -13.44 -6.41
C SER A 423 35.62 -14.22 -5.29
N CYS A 424 35.07 -13.52 -4.30
CA CYS A 424 34.41 -14.10 -3.13
C CYS A 424 32.89 -14.12 -3.25
N LEU A 425 32.34 -13.30 -4.14
CA LEU A 425 30.91 -13.15 -4.37
C LEU A 425 30.36 -14.29 -5.23
N ARG A 426 29.21 -14.83 -4.83
CA ARG A 426 28.49 -15.88 -5.58
C ARG A 426 27.15 -15.33 -6.07
N PRO A 427 27.03 -14.94 -7.36
CA PRO A 427 25.82 -14.30 -7.89
C PRO A 427 24.55 -15.17 -7.82
N ASP A 428 24.71 -16.49 -7.78
CA ASP A 428 23.60 -17.43 -7.72
C ASP A 428 22.83 -17.38 -6.40
N VAL A 429 23.45 -16.91 -5.31
CA VAL A 429 22.80 -16.87 -3.98
C VAL A 429 21.57 -15.97 -3.98
N LEU A 430 21.65 -14.82 -4.64
CA LEU A 430 20.54 -13.88 -4.77
C LEU A 430 19.50 -14.40 -5.78
N THR A 431 19.96 -14.75 -6.98
CA THR A 431 19.11 -15.15 -8.12
C THR A 431 18.30 -16.41 -7.84
N SER A 432 18.93 -17.44 -7.27
CA SER A 432 18.27 -18.74 -7.04
C SER A 432 17.11 -18.66 -6.05
N LYS A 433 17.25 -17.84 -5.00
CA LYS A 433 16.22 -17.66 -3.98
C LYS A 433 15.00 -16.91 -4.54
N ILE A 434 15.24 -15.87 -5.32
CA ILE A 434 14.18 -15.11 -5.99
C ILE A 434 13.43 -16.01 -6.96
N MET A 435 14.16 -16.80 -7.76
CA MET A 435 13.58 -17.75 -8.70
C MET A 435 12.76 -18.84 -8.06
N HIS A 436 13.26 -19.43 -6.97
CA HIS A 436 12.53 -20.45 -6.25
C HIS A 436 11.19 -19.92 -5.71
N ALA A 437 11.19 -18.71 -5.13
CA ALA A 437 9.97 -18.08 -4.62
C ALA A 437 8.96 -17.80 -5.74
N LEU A 438 9.43 -17.26 -6.86
CA LEU A 438 8.56 -16.98 -8.01
C LEU A 438 8.05 -18.24 -8.71
N ALA A 439 8.85 -19.31 -8.81
CA ALA A 439 8.44 -20.55 -9.47
C ALA A 439 7.48 -21.39 -8.61
N THR A 440 7.67 -21.41 -7.29
CA THR A 440 6.85 -22.22 -6.37
C THR A 440 5.63 -21.47 -5.83
N GLY A 441 5.68 -20.12 -5.79
CA GLY A 441 4.67 -19.31 -5.15
C GLY A 441 4.76 -19.29 -3.61
N ASN A 442 5.81 -19.87 -3.04
CA ASN A 442 6.12 -19.78 -1.62
C ASN A 442 6.97 -18.54 -1.35
N TRP A 443 6.47 -17.66 -0.49
CA TRP A 443 7.08 -16.37 -0.22
C TRP A 443 7.68 -16.32 1.19
N VAL A 444 8.44 -15.26 1.46
CA VAL A 444 8.97 -14.99 2.79
C VAL A 444 7.82 -14.72 3.78
N GLY A 445 8.02 -15.08 5.05
CA GLY A 445 7.00 -14.94 6.09
C GLY A 445 5.92 -16.02 6.09
N GLY A 446 6.15 -17.17 5.42
CA GLY A 446 5.23 -18.31 5.43
C GLY A 446 4.00 -18.15 4.53
N ARG A 447 3.98 -17.13 3.67
CA ARG A 447 2.90 -16.90 2.70
C ARG A 447 3.02 -17.87 1.53
N SER A 448 1.90 -18.35 1.00
CA SER A 448 1.86 -19.30 -0.12
C SER A 448 0.82 -18.87 -1.16
N GLY A 449 1.02 -19.30 -2.41
CA GLY A 449 0.13 -18.97 -3.52
C GLY A 449 0.26 -17.53 -4.04
N VAL A 450 1.36 -16.86 -3.72
CA VAL A 450 1.62 -15.46 -4.11
C VAL A 450 1.90 -15.34 -5.61
N SER A 451 2.70 -16.25 -6.16
CA SER A 451 2.98 -16.34 -7.59
C SER A 451 2.17 -17.47 -8.23
N GLN A 452 1.36 -17.13 -9.23
CA GLN A 452 0.49 -18.06 -9.94
C GLN A 452 0.82 -18.05 -11.43
N LEU A 453 0.52 -19.15 -12.14
CA LEU A 453 0.61 -19.18 -13.60
C LEU A 453 -0.49 -18.27 -14.16
N LEU A 454 -0.14 -17.37 -15.07
CA LEU A 454 -1.12 -16.44 -15.65
C LEU A 454 -2.20 -17.22 -16.41
N ASP A 455 -3.46 -16.84 -16.19
CA ASP A 455 -4.59 -17.52 -16.85
C ASP A 455 -4.86 -16.83 -18.18
N ARG A 456 -4.41 -17.46 -19.26
CA ARG A 456 -4.57 -17.00 -20.64
C ARG A 456 -5.74 -17.70 -21.36
N THR A 457 -6.76 -18.16 -20.63
CA THR A 457 -7.97 -18.74 -21.26
C THR A 457 -8.66 -17.74 -22.19
N THR A 458 -8.79 -16.49 -21.72
CA THR A 458 -9.22 -15.33 -22.52
C THR A 458 -8.43 -14.09 -22.09
N PHE A 459 -8.50 -13.03 -22.90
CA PHE A 459 -7.93 -11.74 -22.55
C PHE A 459 -8.49 -11.20 -21.23
N LEU A 460 -9.81 -11.39 -21.02
CA LEU A 460 -10.51 -10.99 -19.80
C LEU A 460 -10.07 -11.79 -18.58
N SER A 461 -9.84 -13.10 -18.72
CA SER A 461 -9.35 -13.91 -17.59
C SER A 461 -7.96 -13.45 -17.16
N ALA A 462 -7.08 -13.12 -18.11
CA ALA A 462 -5.76 -12.59 -17.80
C ALA A 462 -5.84 -11.27 -17.05
N LEU A 463 -6.66 -10.32 -17.53
CA LEU A 463 -6.91 -9.03 -16.86
C LEU A 463 -7.45 -9.22 -15.45
N SER A 464 -8.50 -10.04 -15.29
CA SER A 464 -9.07 -10.38 -13.98
C SER A 464 -8.02 -10.99 -13.05
N HIS A 465 -7.18 -11.90 -13.56
CA HIS A 465 -6.15 -12.55 -12.75
C HIS A 465 -5.13 -11.56 -12.19
N MET A 466 -4.72 -10.56 -12.98
CA MET A 466 -3.77 -9.52 -12.56
C MET A 466 -4.36 -8.50 -11.57
N ARG A 467 -5.69 -8.35 -11.55
CA ARG A 467 -6.42 -7.44 -10.63
C ARG A 467 -6.92 -8.13 -9.36
N ARG A 468 -6.55 -9.39 -9.16
CA ARG A 468 -7.00 -10.19 -8.02
C ARG A 468 -6.34 -9.73 -6.74
N VAL A 469 -7.15 -9.56 -5.69
CA VAL A 469 -6.72 -9.29 -4.31
C VAL A 469 -7.10 -10.49 -3.45
N THR A 470 -6.15 -10.99 -2.67
CA THR A 470 -6.33 -12.21 -1.86
C THR A 470 -6.06 -11.96 -0.39
N SER A 471 -6.94 -12.47 0.46
CA SER A 471 -6.73 -12.49 1.90
C SER A 471 -5.84 -13.70 2.29
N PRO A 472 -4.84 -13.52 3.17
CA PRO A 472 -3.93 -14.58 3.63
C PRO A 472 -4.59 -15.51 4.67
N LEU A 473 -5.86 -15.29 5.00
CA LEU A 473 -6.60 -16.09 5.96
C LEU A 473 -6.72 -17.57 5.55
N VAL A 474 -6.85 -18.44 6.54
CA VAL A 474 -6.91 -19.88 6.33
C VAL A 474 -8.26 -20.26 5.70
N ARG A 475 -8.22 -20.71 4.45
CA ARG A 475 -9.43 -21.01 3.65
C ARG A 475 -10.36 -22.05 4.25
N SER A 476 -9.83 -22.98 5.06
CA SER A 476 -10.63 -24.03 5.71
C SER A 476 -11.39 -23.55 6.95
N GLN A 477 -11.06 -22.35 7.48
CA GLN A 477 -11.75 -21.80 8.64
C GLN A 477 -12.94 -20.92 8.20
N PRO A 478 -14.04 -20.94 8.97
CA PRO A 478 -15.24 -20.16 8.68
C PRO A 478 -15.08 -18.70 9.15
N HIS A 479 -14.29 -17.93 8.41
CA HIS A 479 -14.13 -16.48 8.62
C HIS A 479 -15.33 -15.71 8.05
N PHE A 480 -16.50 -15.74 8.70
CA PHE A 480 -17.73 -15.14 8.17
C PHE A 480 -17.59 -13.62 7.94
N GLU A 481 -17.19 -12.86 8.95
CA GLU A 481 -17.05 -11.39 8.88
C GLU A 481 -16.08 -10.96 7.76
N ALA A 482 -14.94 -11.62 7.63
CA ALA A 482 -13.96 -11.30 6.58
C ALA A 482 -14.40 -11.70 5.16
N ARG A 483 -15.35 -12.63 5.02
CA ARG A 483 -15.90 -13.09 3.74
C ARG A 483 -17.09 -12.25 3.29
N ASP A 484 -17.82 -11.67 4.23
CA ASP A 484 -18.97 -10.83 3.93
C ASP A 484 -18.54 -9.56 3.17
N LEU A 485 -19.46 -9.08 2.33
CA LEU A 485 -19.23 -7.84 1.59
C LEU A 485 -19.33 -6.67 2.56
N HIS A 486 -18.19 -6.07 2.88
CA HIS A 486 -18.12 -4.91 3.76
C HIS A 486 -18.44 -3.62 2.98
N PRO A 487 -19.28 -2.70 3.48
CA PRO A 487 -19.68 -1.47 2.77
C PRO A 487 -18.51 -0.62 2.26
N THR A 488 -17.43 -0.52 3.01
CA THR A 488 -16.23 0.27 2.64
C THR A 488 -15.44 -0.30 1.45
N GLN A 489 -15.81 -1.49 0.96
CA GLN A 489 -15.31 -2.05 -0.30
C GLN A 489 -15.90 -1.34 -1.53
N TRP A 490 -16.97 -0.55 -1.37
CA TRP A 490 -17.60 0.21 -2.45
C TRP A 490 -16.59 1.09 -3.21
N GLY A 491 -16.62 1.00 -4.54
CA GLY A 491 -15.71 1.72 -5.43
C GLY A 491 -14.25 1.25 -5.40
N ARG A 492 -13.90 0.25 -4.57
CA ARG A 492 -12.53 -0.27 -4.40
C ARG A 492 -12.39 -1.70 -4.88
N LEU A 493 -13.33 -2.55 -4.46
CA LEU A 493 -13.38 -3.96 -4.82
C LEU A 493 -14.74 -4.27 -5.43
N CYS A 494 -14.74 -5.15 -6.42
CA CYS A 494 -15.97 -5.59 -7.05
C CYS A 494 -16.83 -6.43 -6.08
N PRO A 495 -18.12 -6.11 -5.91
CA PRO A 495 -19.02 -6.87 -5.04
C PRO A 495 -19.36 -8.27 -5.60
N ASN A 496 -19.26 -8.47 -6.92
CA ASN A 496 -19.69 -9.70 -7.58
C ASN A 496 -18.54 -10.60 -8.07
N GLU A 497 -17.33 -10.06 -8.19
CA GLU A 497 -16.21 -10.79 -8.79
C GLU A 497 -15.40 -11.57 -7.73
N THR A 498 -16.04 -12.61 -7.19
CA THR A 498 -15.46 -13.58 -6.24
C THR A 498 -15.70 -15.02 -6.74
N PRO A 499 -14.75 -15.95 -6.59
CA PRO A 499 -14.98 -17.35 -6.93
C PRO A 499 -15.97 -18.01 -5.95
N GLU A 500 -16.62 -19.07 -6.41
CA GLU A 500 -17.49 -19.91 -5.58
C GLU A 500 -16.67 -20.84 -4.66
N GLY A 501 -17.32 -21.35 -3.61
CA GLY A 501 -16.75 -22.34 -2.68
C GLY A 501 -15.82 -21.73 -1.62
N GLN A 502 -14.73 -22.45 -1.28
CA GLN A 502 -13.86 -22.10 -0.14
C GLN A 502 -13.16 -20.74 -0.27
N ASN A 503 -13.01 -20.22 -1.49
CA ASN A 503 -12.36 -18.94 -1.75
C ASN A 503 -13.35 -17.75 -1.76
N CYS A 504 -14.65 -18.01 -1.61
CA CYS A 504 -15.68 -16.97 -1.61
C CYS A 504 -15.40 -15.91 -0.54
N GLY A 505 -15.34 -14.64 -0.95
CA GLY A 505 -15.07 -13.51 -0.08
C GLY A 505 -13.61 -13.37 0.36
N LEU A 506 -12.75 -14.37 0.16
CA LEU A 506 -11.31 -14.27 0.44
C LEU A 506 -10.49 -13.89 -0.80
N VAL A 507 -11.04 -14.17 -1.99
CA VAL A 507 -10.46 -13.80 -3.27
C VAL A 507 -11.41 -12.79 -3.94
N LYS A 508 -10.94 -11.57 -4.07
CA LYS A 508 -11.70 -10.44 -4.61
C LYS A 508 -10.97 -9.88 -5.83
N ASN A 509 -11.62 -8.97 -6.55
CA ASN A 509 -10.99 -8.26 -7.67
C ASN A 509 -11.18 -6.75 -7.49
N ALA A 510 -10.18 -5.98 -7.87
CA ALA A 510 -10.28 -4.52 -7.85
C ALA A 510 -11.40 -4.02 -8.77
N ALA A 511 -12.10 -2.96 -8.32
CA ALA A 511 -13.02 -2.17 -9.13
C ALA A 511 -12.28 -1.53 -10.31
N GLN A 512 -12.97 -1.11 -11.37
CA GLN A 512 -12.33 -0.68 -12.64
C GLN A 512 -11.35 0.48 -12.45
N MET A 513 -11.81 1.57 -11.82
CA MET A 513 -11.07 2.83 -11.66
C MET A 513 -10.62 2.99 -10.21
N ILE A 514 -9.45 2.43 -9.91
CA ILE A 514 -8.80 2.54 -8.60
C ILE A 514 -7.36 2.97 -8.77
N ASP A 515 -6.79 3.54 -7.73
CA ASP A 515 -5.34 3.58 -7.58
C ASP A 515 -4.95 2.93 -6.25
N VAL A 516 -3.67 2.59 -6.11
CA VAL A 516 -3.13 2.12 -4.84
C VAL A 516 -2.02 3.06 -4.43
N SER A 517 -2.13 3.64 -3.24
CA SER A 517 -1.19 4.65 -2.76
C SER A 517 0.25 4.16 -2.81
N GLU A 518 1.13 5.01 -3.31
CA GLU A 518 2.57 4.91 -3.14
C GLU A 518 2.99 5.58 -1.83
N GLN A 519 4.20 5.29 -1.36
CA GLN A 519 4.68 5.87 -0.11
C GLN A 519 5.16 7.30 -0.37
N VAL A 520 4.60 8.26 0.37
CA VAL A 520 5.09 9.64 0.40
C VAL A 520 6.03 9.78 1.60
N ASP A 521 7.10 10.55 1.44
CA ASP A 521 8.03 10.82 2.53
C ASP A 521 7.33 11.55 3.68
N ASP A 522 7.37 10.95 4.87
CA ASP A 522 6.74 11.47 6.07
C ASP A 522 7.36 12.83 6.45
N ALA A 523 8.67 13.01 6.22
CA ALA A 523 9.37 14.25 6.56
C ALA A 523 8.83 15.47 5.78
N LEU A 524 8.46 15.27 4.51
CA LEU A 524 7.86 16.32 3.68
C LEU A 524 6.53 16.79 4.28
N ILE A 525 5.71 15.85 4.74
CA ILE A 525 4.40 16.14 5.31
C ILE A 525 4.53 16.75 6.70
N CYS A 526 5.44 16.24 7.52
CA CYS A 526 5.76 16.82 8.83
C CYS A 526 6.18 18.29 8.72
N GLY A 527 7.05 18.64 7.75
CA GLY A 527 7.42 20.03 7.52
C GLY A 527 6.25 20.92 7.11
N GLN A 528 5.29 20.40 6.32
CA GLN A 528 4.06 21.12 6.01
C GLN A 528 3.13 21.27 7.21
N LEU A 529 3.12 20.30 8.14
CA LEU A 529 2.33 20.39 9.37
C LEU A 529 2.88 21.43 10.33
N ASP A 530 4.20 21.57 10.41
CA ASP A 530 4.85 22.63 11.20
C ASP A 530 4.43 24.02 10.69
N ASP A 531 4.38 24.20 9.36
CA ASP A 531 3.91 25.42 8.71
C ASP A 531 2.40 25.70 8.94
N MET A 532 1.63 24.67 9.32
CA MET A 532 0.19 24.73 9.64
C MET A 532 -0.08 24.76 11.15
N ASP A 533 0.87 25.28 11.94
CA ASP A 533 0.76 25.45 13.40
C ASP A 533 0.59 24.13 14.20
N VAL A 534 1.04 23.00 13.65
CA VAL A 534 1.16 21.75 14.43
C VAL A 534 2.47 21.78 15.18
N TYR A 535 2.43 21.57 16.50
CA TYR A 535 3.63 21.59 17.34
C TYR A 535 3.67 20.40 18.31
N GLN A 536 4.86 20.08 18.81
CA GLN A 536 5.06 19.07 19.84
C GLN A 536 4.97 19.71 21.22
N PRO A 537 3.92 19.43 22.01
CA PRO A 537 3.77 20.01 23.33
C PRO A 537 4.53 19.21 24.40
N ASP A 538 4.82 19.88 25.52
CA ASP A 538 5.26 19.20 26.75
C ASP A 538 4.10 18.39 27.38
N ASP A 539 2.87 18.88 27.21
CA ASP A 539 1.62 18.27 27.68
C ASP A 539 0.72 17.86 26.51
N TRP A 540 0.53 16.55 26.34
CA TRP A 540 -0.22 15.95 25.23
C TRP A 540 -1.72 15.79 25.49
N THR A 541 -2.24 16.43 26.55
CA THR A 541 -3.62 16.19 27.03
C THR A 541 -4.63 17.20 26.52
N ASN A 542 -4.19 18.35 26.01
CA ASN A 542 -5.04 19.42 25.50
C ASN A 542 -4.80 19.64 24.00
N GLY A 543 -5.86 19.88 23.23
CA GLY A 543 -5.83 20.03 21.76
C GLY A 543 -6.14 18.75 20.98
N ASP A 544 -6.20 18.85 19.65
CA ASP A 544 -6.43 17.73 18.73
C ASP A 544 -5.09 17.12 18.34
N ARG A 545 -4.93 15.81 18.60
CA ARG A 545 -3.65 15.12 18.40
C ARG A 545 -3.51 14.69 16.94
N VAL A 546 -2.40 15.05 16.33
CA VAL A 546 -2.09 14.74 14.93
C VAL A 546 -1.25 13.47 14.87
N HIS A 547 -1.77 12.45 14.16
CA HIS A 547 -1.12 11.17 13.94
C HIS A 547 -0.71 11.05 12.48
N VAL A 548 0.57 10.78 12.20
CA VAL A 548 1.09 10.49 10.86
C VAL A 548 1.49 9.02 10.80
N ASN A 549 0.81 8.21 9.99
CA ASN A 549 1.03 6.75 9.91
C ASN A 549 0.99 6.01 11.28
N GLY A 550 0.18 6.53 12.21
CA GLY A 550 0.05 6.03 13.58
C GLY A 550 1.07 6.58 14.57
N ASP A 551 2.07 7.34 14.11
CA ASP A 551 2.99 8.07 14.97
C ASP A 551 2.36 9.37 15.48
N ILE A 552 2.49 9.65 16.77
CA ILE A 552 1.93 10.89 17.37
C ILE A 552 2.89 12.04 17.06
N TYR A 553 2.61 12.80 16.00
CA TYR A 553 3.52 13.85 15.53
C TYR A 553 3.44 15.11 16.38
N GLY A 554 2.22 15.57 16.71
CA GLY A 554 2.02 16.85 17.40
C GLY A 554 0.57 17.08 17.79
N ILE A 555 0.27 18.31 18.20
CA ILE A 555 -1.07 18.78 18.55
C ILE A 555 -1.39 20.04 17.76
N HIS A 556 -2.67 20.22 17.45
CA HIS A 556 -3.22 21.45 16.88
C HIS A 556 -4.45 21.91 17.69
N ASP A 557 -4.60 23.22 17.89
CA ASP A 557 -5.67 23.78 18.72
C ASP A 557 -7.07 23.66 18.11
N ASN A 558 -7.16 23.57 16.77
CA ASN A 558 -8.42 23.46 16.03
C ASN A 558 -8.32 22.51 14.83
N GLY A 559 -8.63 21.24 15.04
CA GLY A 559 -8.49 20.19 14.04
C GLY A 559 -9.34 20.36 12.79
N ILE A 560 -10.50 21.01 12.89
CA ILE A 560 -11.36 21.31 11.74
C ILE A 560 -10.66 22.27 10.78
N ASN A 561 -10.01 23.30 11.33
CA ASN A 561 -9.26 24.26 10.53
C ASN A 561 -8.07 23.58 9.84
N LEU A 562 -7.30 22.77 10.58
CA LEU A 562 -6.17 22.01 10.02
C LEU A 562 -6.61 21.10 8.87
N ALA A 563 -7.68 20.32 9.06
CA ALA A 563 -8.20 19.43 8.02
C ALA A 563 -8.60 20.18 6.74
N ASN A 564 -9.24 21.34 6.87
CA ASN A 564 -9.63 22.17 5.74
C ASN A 564 -8.42 22.82 5.04
N GLN A 565 -7.45 23.33 5.80
CA GLN A 565 -6.21 23.89 5.24
C GLN A 565 -5.41 22.82 4.49
N PHE A 566 -5.29 21.63 5.07
CA PHE A 566 -4.62 20.48 4.46
C PHE A 566 -5.28 20.07 3.15
N LYS A 567 -6.60 19.87 3.13
CA LYS A 567 -7.36 19.55 1.91
C LYS A 567 -7.18 20.64 0.85
N ASN A 568 -7.19 21.92 1.24
CA ASN A 568 -6.95 23.03 0.31
C ASN A 568 -5.49 23.10 -0.21
N ALA A 569 -4.50 22.68 0.58
CA ALA A 569 -3.12 22.55 0.13
C ALA A 569 -2.97 21.40 -0.88
N ARG A 570 -3.60 20.25 -0.62
CA ARG A 570 -3.68 19.11 -1.54
C ARG A 570 -4.33 19.48 -2.87
N ARG A 571 -5.47 20.17 -2.84
CA ARG A 571 -6.21 20.65 -4.03
C ARG A 571 -5.46 21.72 -4.86
N ARG A 572 -4.37 22.28 -4.33
CA ARG A 572 -3.47 23.21 -5.04
C ARG A 572 -2.18 22.54 -5.51
N GLY A 573 -2.02 21.24 -5.26
CA GLY A 573 -0.81 20.48 -5.60
C GLY A 573 0.39 20.71 -4.66
N LEU A 574 0.21 21.35 -3.50
CA LEU A 574 1.29 21.52 -2.51
C LEU A 574 1.57 20.23 -1.74
N ILE A 575 0.51 19.46 -1.48
CA ILE A 575 0.57 18.13 -0.85
C ILE A 575 0.23 17.10 -1.93
N PRO A 576 0.97 15.99 -2.03
CA PRO A 576 0.66 14.93 -2.98
C PRO A 576 -0.78 14.41 -2.83
N PRO A 577 -1.49 14.15 -3.93
CA PRO A 577 -2.91 13.82 -3.91
C PRO A 577 -3.21 12.47 -3.23
N GLU A 578 -2.22 11.58 -3.06
CA GLU A 578 -2.37 10.29 -2.40
C GLU A 578 -2.46 10.39 -0.87
N VAL A 579 -2.02 11.49 -0.27
CA VAL A 579 -2.01 11.68 1.18
C VAL A 579 -3.43 11.95 1.67
N SER A 580 -3.92 11.14 2.62
CA SER A 580 -5.27 11.31 3.17
C SER A 580 -5.25 11.96 4.54
N ILE A 581 -6.35 12.63 4.88
CA ILE A 581 -6.58 13.23 6.19
C ILE A 581 -8.01 12.97 6.67
N ARG A 582 -8.13 12.51 7.92
CA ARG A 582 -9.41 12.34 8.63
C ARG A 582 -9.36 13.05 9.98
N HIS A 583 -10.45 13.72 10.35
CA HIS A 583 -10.59 14.33 11.67
C HIS A 583 -11.64 13.60 12.50
N ASP A 584 -11.18 12.79 13.46
CA ASP A 584 -12.05 12.15 14.44
C ASP A 584 -12.39 13.14 15.56
N THR A 585 -13.56 13.77 15.40
CA THR A 585 -14.07 14.76 16.36
C THR A 585 -14.43 14.17 17.72
N GLU A 586 -14.75 12.88 17.81
CA GLU A 586 -15.11 12.25 19.09
C GLU A 586 -13.86 12.07 19.96
N ASN A 587 -12.78 11.59 19.35
CA ASN A 587 -11.53 11.27 20.05
C ASN A 587 -10.51 12.41 20.05
N ARG A 588 -10.78 13.53 19.35
CA ARG A 588 -9.83 14.64 19.14
C ARG A 588 -8.52 14.15 18.52
N ASP A 589 -8.64 13.27 17.54
CA ASP A 589 -7.51 12.69 16.82
C ASP A 589 -7.63 13.03 15.33
N ILE A 590 -6.53 13.45 14.73
CA ILE A 590 -6.42 13.69 13.29
C ILE A 590 -5.49 12.63 12.73
N PHE A 591 -5.97 11.86 11.77
CA PHE A 591 -5.21 10.79 11.13
C PHE A 591 -4.77 11.23 9.75
N ILE A 592 -3.46 11.23 9.53
CA ILE A 592 -2.83 11.50 8.25
C ILE A 592 -2.14 10.21 7.80
N ASN A 593 -2.49 9.72 6.62
CA ASN A 593 -1.85 8.53 6.04
C ASN A 593 -1.06 8.91 4.79
N THR A 594 0.24 8.63 4.84
CA THR A 594 1.20 8.76 3.72
C THR A 594 1.72 7.40 3.27
N ASP A 595 1.29 6.33 3.95
CA ASP A 595 1.72 4.97 3.68
C ASP A 595 1.14 4.39 2.38
N LYS A 596 1.87 3.40 1.84
CA LYS A 596 1.52 2.69 0.62
C LYS A 596 0.49 1.58 0.86
N GLY A 597 -0.20 1.19 -0.21
CA GLY A 597 -1.14 0.06 -0.19
C GLY A 597 -2.57 0.42 0.19
N ARG A 598 -2.91 1.70 0.32
CA ARG A 598 -4.30 2.15 0.47
C ARG A 598 -4.97 2.14 -0.89
N ILE A 599 -6.16 1.54 -1.02
CA ILE A 599 -6.92 1.66 -2.27
C ILE A 599 -7.63 3.01 -2.28
N LEU A 600 -7.28 3.81 -3.29
CA LEU A 600 -7.83 5.12 -3.56
C LEU A 600 -8.89 5.00 -4.65
N ARG A 601 -10.00 5.71 -4.49
CA ARG A 601 -11.01 5.88 -5.55
C ARG A 601 -11.13 7.36 -5.94
N PRO A 602 -11.34 7.68 -7.22
CA PRO A 602 -11.42 9.07 -7.66
C PRO A 602 -12.85 9.57 -7.53
N LEU A 603 -13.02 10.74 -6.90
CA LEU A 603 -14.31 11.40 -6.73
C LEU A 603 -14.27 12.83 -7.25
N LEU A 604 -15.42 13.33 -7.72
CA LEU A 604 -15.55 14.72 -8.13
C LEU A 604 -15.77 15.60 -6.91
N ILE A 605 -15.00 16.68 -6.82
CA ILE A 605 -15.15 17.64 -5.73
C ILE A 605 -16.38 18.51 -5.99
N LEU A 606 -17.26 18.59 -4.99
CA LEU A 606 -18.32 19.59 -4.91
C LEU A 606 -17.84 20.74 -4.04
N HIS A 607 -17.96 21.97 -4.55
CA HIS A 607 -17.62 23.19 -3.84
C HIS A 607 -18.83 24.12 -3.85
N ASP A 608 -19.30 24.52 -2.67
CA ASP A 608 -20.52 25.34 -2.49
C ASP A 608 -21.73 24.79 -3.27
N GLY A 609 -21.93 23.47 -3.21
CA GLY A 609 -23.05 22.79 -3.88
C GLY A 609 -22.95 22.75 -5.40
N ALA A 610 -21.77 22.91 -6.00
CA ALA A 610 -21.56 22.73 -7.43
C ALA A 610 -20.27 21.95 -7.73
N PRO A 611 -20.24 21.12 -8.79
CA PRO A 611 -19.01 20.46 -9.20
C PRO A 611 -17.98 21.49 -9.69
N ARG A 612 -16.71 21.30 -9.32
CA ARG A 612 -15.61 22.12 -9.91
C ARG A 612 -15.35 21.81 -11.37
N LEU A 613 -15.86 20.67 -11.85
CA LEU A 613 -15.84 20.29 -13.24
C LEU A 613 -16.73 21.23 -14.06
N THR A 614 -16.23 21.67 -15.22
CA THR A 614 -16.96 22.54 -16.15
C THR A 614 -16.96 21.89 -17.55
N PRO A 615 -17.86 22.29 -18.45
CA PRO A 615 -17.84 21.82 -19.84
C PRO A 615 -16.51 22.11 -20.56
N GLY A 616 -15.86 23.22 -20.24
CA GLY A 616 -14.54 23.57 -20.80
C GLY A 616 -13.45 22.56 -20.43
N HIS A 617 -13.45 22.06 -19.19
CA HIS A 617 -12.51 20.99 -18.80
C HIS A 617 -12.73 19.70 -19.59
N LEU A 618 -13.99 19.36 -19.93
CA LEU A 618 -14.29 18.19 -20.75
C LEU A 618 -13.78 18.36 -22.20
N GLU A 619 -13.85 19.57 -22.75
CA GLU A 619 -13.30 19.87 -24.07
C GLU A 619 -11.76 19.82 -24.09
N GLU A 620 -11.10 20.28 -23.03
CA GLU A 620 -9.65 20.14 -22.84
C GLU A 620 -9.21 18.66 -22.76
N LEU A 621 -9.99 17.80 -22.10
CA LEU A 621 -9.71 16.35 -22.03
C LEU A 621 -9.87 15.66 -23.40
N ARG A 622 -10.87 16.08 -24.18
CA ARG A 622 -11.12 15.57 -25.54
C ARG A 622 -10.01 15.97 -26.51
N SER A 623 -9.53 17.21 -26.43
CA SER A 623 -8.42 17.71 -27.25
C SER A 623 -7.06 17.15 -26.82
N GLY A 624 -6.93 16.75 -25.55
CA GLY A 624 -5.68 16.23 -24.99
C GLY A 624 -4.77 17.32 -24.39
N ASP A 625 -5.27 18.54 -24.24
CA ASP A 625 -4.55 19.66 -23.62
C ASP A 625 -4.40 19.50 -22.11
N THR A 626 -5.32 18.77 -21.47
CA THR A 626 -5.32 18.46 -20.04
C THR A 626 -5.32 16.94 -19.84
N THR A 627 -4.55 16.45 -18.87
CA THR A 627 -4.45 15.04 -18.47
C THR A 627 -5.34 14.70 -17.28
N PHE A 628 -5.55 13.42 -16.98
CA PHE A 628 -6.22 13.00 -15.75
C PHE A 628 -5.42 13.44 -14.51
N ALA A 629 -4.09 13.36 -14.56
CA ALA A 629 -3.22 13.86 -13.51
C ALA A 629 -3.43 15.37 -13.24
N ASP A 630 -3.60 16.17 -14.29
CA ASP A 630 -3.87 17.60 -14.15
C ASP A 630 -5.21 17.88 -13.43
N LEU A 631 -6.23 17.04 -13.61
CA LEU A 631 -7.51 17.18 -12.89
C LEU A 631 -7.35 17.00 -11.37
N LEU A 632 -6.42 16.14 -10.94
CA LEU A 632 -6.07 15.96 -9.54
C LEU A 632 -5.34 17.20 -9.01
N THR A 633 -4.32 17.68 -9.73
CA THR A 633 -3.53 18.86 -9.32
C THR A 633 -4.34 20.15 -9.31
N LYS A 634 -5.30 20.31 -10.24
CA LYS A 634 -6.26 21.43 -10.28
C LYS A 634 -7.35 21.33 -9.20
N GLY A 635 -7.42 20.22 -8.45
CA GLY A 635 -8.43 20.00 -7.42
C GLY A 635 -9.85 19.94 -7.97
N ILE A 636 -10.02 19.29 -9.13
CA ILE A 636 -11.32 18.98 -9.76
C ILE A 636 -11.76 17.57 -9.31
N ILE A 637 -10.82 16.63 -9.31
CA ILE A 637 -10.98 15.27 -8.83
C ILE A 637 -10.09 15.09 -7.60
N GLU A 638 -10.52 14.27 -6.64
CA GLU A 638 -9.78 13.96 -5.44
C GLU A 638 -9.67 12.43 -5.27
N TRP A 639 -8.47 11.96 -4.95
CA TRP A 639 -8.27 10.58 -4.50
C TRP A 639 -8.76 10.45 -3.07
N VAL A 640 -9.65 9.49 -2.82
CA VAL A 640 -10.23 9.27 -1.50
C VAL A 640 -9.98 7.83 -1.05
N ASP A 641 -9.34 7.67 0.10
CA ASP A 641 -9.18 6.38 0.76
C ASP A 641 -10.37 6.05 1.68
N ALA A 642 -10.38 4.86 2.25
CA ALA A 642 -11.48 4.41 3.09
C ALA A 642 -11.52 5.09 4.48
N GLU A 643 -10.43 5.74 4.90
CA GLU A 643 -10.37 6.46 6.18
C GLU A 643 -11.02 7.84 6.03
N GLU A 644 -10.61 8.57 5.00
CA GLU A 644 -11.11 9.91 4.72
C GLU A 644 -12.58 9.90 4.30
N GLU A 645 -13.05 8.83 3.66
CA GLU A 645 -14.47 8.64 3.29
C GLU A 645 -15.44 8.76 4.46
N GLU A 646 -15.01 8.43 5.69
CA GLU A 646 -15.85 8.54 6.89
C GLU A 646 -16.30 9.99 7.19
N ASP A 647 -15.54 10.98 6.70
CA ASP A 647 -15.84 12.41 6.86
C ASP A 647 -16.54 13.02 5.63
N LEU A 648 -16.88 12.21 4.62
CA LEU A 648 -17.41 12.69 3.34
C LEU A 648 -18.90 12.35 3.18
N PHE A 649 -19.64 13.26 2.56
CA PHE A 649 -21.01 13.03 2.13
C PHE A 649 -21.06 13.04 0.60
N ILE A 650 -21.18 11.84 0.01
CA ILE A 650 -20.91 11.60 -1.40
C ILE A 650 -22.22 11.31 -2.13
N ALA A 651 -22.52 12.11 -3.16
CA ALA A 651 -23.66 11.87 -4.03
C ALA A 651 -23.36 10.73 -5.01
N SER A 652 -24.22 9.72 -5.06
CA SER A 652 -24.03 8.56 -5.93
C SER A 652 -24.12 8.91 -7.42
N ARG A 653 -24.88 9.94 -7.78
CA ARG A 653 -25.07 10.45 -9.15
C ARG A 653 -25.33 11.96 -9.07
N PRO A 654 -25.05 12.72 -10.14
CA PRO A 654 -25.38 14.14 -10.15
C PRO A 654 -26.89 14.41 -10.28
N PHE A 655 -27.62 13.59 -11.05
CA PHE A 655 -29.07 13.69 -11.27
C PHE A 655 -29.64 12.35 -11.78
N LEU A 656 -30.96 12.18 -11.71
CA LEU A 656 -31.68 11.03 -12.27
C LEU A 656 -32.21 11.35 -13.67
N LEU A 657 -31.60 10.76 -14.71
CA LEU A 657 -32.04 10.95 -16.09
C LEU A 657 -33.42 10.27 -16.32
N PRO A 658 -34.45 11.00 -16.79
CA PRO A 658 -35.74 10.40 -17.08
C PRO A 658 -35.67 9.51 -18.33
N GLU A 659 -36.46 8.43 -18.36
CA GLU A 659 -36.52 7.53 -19.52
C GLU A 659 -37.02 8.23 -20.80
N LYS A 660 -37.82 9.28 -20.64
CA LYS A 660 -38.41 10.07 -21.71
C LYS A 660 -38.31 11.56 -21.41
N VAL A 661 -38.32 12.38 -22.46
CA VAL A 661 -38.40 13.84 -22.35
C VAL A 661 -39.63 14.21 -21.52
N PRO A 662 -39.47 15.01 -20.44
CA PRO A 662 -40.56 15.41 -19.57
C PRO A 662 -41.71 16.12 -20.30
N GLU A 663 -42.92 16.01 -19.75
CA GLU A 663 -44.06 16.77 -20.24
C GLU A 663 -43.82 18.28 -20.08
N GLY A 664 -44.15 19.08 -21.09
CA GLY A 664 -43.92 20.53 -21.11
C GLY A 664 -42.63 20.98 -21.80
N SER A 665 -41.73 20.05 -22.17
CA SER A 665 -40.53 20.34 -22.96
C SER A 665 -40.73 20.04 -24.46
N GLU A 666 -39.92 20.63 -25.33
CA GLU A 666 -39.99 20.33 -26.77
C GLU A 666 -39.74 18.84 -27.01
N HIS A 667 -40.53 18.22 -27.89
CA HIS A 667 -40.45 16.78 -28.16
C HIS A 667 -40.70 15.87 -26.93
N ALA A 668 -41.57 16.29 -26.00
CA ALA A 668 -42.05 15.48 -24.87
C ALA A 668 -42.45 14.04 -25.24
N GLY A 669 -42.18 13.10 -24.33
CA GLY A 669 -42.51 11.68 -24.49
C GLY A 669 -41.55 10.88 -25.37
N ARG A 670 -40.51 11.50 -25.93
CA ARG A 670 -39.46 10.81 -26.70
C ARG A 670 -38.44 10.15 -25.77
N PRO A 671 -37.91 8.96 -26.13
CA PRO A 671 -36.92 8.29 -25.29
C PRO A 671 -35.62 9.08 -25.23
N VAL A 672 -35.02 9.11 -24.04
CA VAL A 672 -33.73 9.77 -23.78
C VAL A 672 -32.70 8.71 -23.40
N THR A 673 -31.46 8.87 -23.87
CA THR A 673 -30.35 7.94 -23.61
C THR A 673 -29.14 8.72 -23.10
N SER A 674 -28.38 8.12 -22.19
CA SER A 674 -27.22 8.75 -21.55
C SER A 674 -26.16 9.29 -22.51
N GLU A 675 -25.99 8.66 -23.68
CA GLU A 675 -24.99 9.02 -24.70
C GLU A 675 -25.36 10.28 -25.48
N ASN A 676 -26.65 10.63 -25.51
CA ASN A 676 -27.20 11.70 -26.34
C ASN A 676 -27.59 12.93 -25.52
N VAL A 677 -27.08 13.06 -24.30
CA VAL A 677 -27.43 14.14 -23.36
C VAL A 677 -26.19 14.91 -22.97
N GLU A 678 -26.25 16.24 -23.10
CA GLU A 678 -25.22 17.18 -22.66
C GLU A 678 -25.76 18.01 -21.49
N TRP A 679 -24.92 18.26 -20.47
CA TRP A 679 -25.28 19.08 -19.31
C TRP A 679 -24.68 20.47 -19.48
N SER A 680 -25.53 21.46 -19.81
CA SER A 680 -25.08 22.78 -20.24
C SER A 680 -24.66 23.68 -19.08
N ASN A 681 -25.36 23.62 -17.94
CA ASN A 681 -25.07 24.45 -16.76
C ASN A 681 -24.18 23.75 -15.71
N MET A 682 -23.34 22.81 -16.14
CA MET A 682 -22.41 22.11 -15.26
C MET A 682 -21.43 23.10 -14.60
N GLY A 683 -21.26 22.97 -13.29
CA GLY A 683 -20.39 23.83 -12.48
C GLY A 683 -20.97 25.19 -12.13
N GLN A 684 -22.25 25.44 -12.45
CA GLN A 684 -22.95 26.63 -12.01
C GLN A 684 -23.21 26.59 -10.49
N VAL A 685 -22.68 27.57 -9.76
CA VAL A 685 -22.85 27.71 -8.30
C VAL A 685 -24.32 27.96 -7.95
N ASN A 686 -24.82 27.34 -6.88
CA ASN A 686 -26.21 27.43 -6.39
C ASN A 686 -27.29 26.95 -7.39
N ALA A 687 -26.92 26.14 -8.39
CA ALA A 687 -27.92 25.47 -9.22
C ALA A 687 -28.68 24.42 -8.39
N SER A 688 -30.01 24.39 -8.50
CA SER A 688 -30.86 23.34 -7.92
C SER A 688 -31.29 22.29 -8.95
N SER A 689 -31.09 22.60 -10.23
CA SER A 689 -31.43 21.73 -11.35
C SER A 689 -30.30 21.71 -12.39
N ALA A 690 -30.09 20.55 -13.00
CA ALA A 690 -29.29 20.38 -14.20
C ALA A 690 -30.16 20.66 -15.43
N THR A 691 -29.71 21.60 -16.26
CA THR A 691 -30.28 21.84 -17.59
C THR A 691 -29.62 20.90 -18.58
N LEU A 692 -30.44 20.01 -19.15
CA LEU A 692 -30.00 18.95 -20.03
C LEU A 692 -30.45 19.22 -21.47
N GLU A 693 -29.52 19.08 -22.40
CA GLU A 693 -29.78 19.11 -23.84
C GLU A 693 -29.70 17.69 -24.40
N ALA A 694 -30.85 17.13 -24.78
CA ALA A 694 -30.97 15.77 -25.29
C ALA A 694 -31.21 15.76 -26.81
N LYS A 695 -30.37 15.01 -27.54
CA LYS A 695 -30.63 14.65 -28.94
C LYS A 695 -31.65 13.52 -28.99
N VAL A 696 -32.83 13.79 -29.56
CA VAL A 696 -33.97 12.87 -29.63
C VAL A 696 -34.38 12.57 -31.06
N ARG A 697 -34.87 11.36 -31.31
CA ARG A 697 -35.30 10.94 -32.65
C ARG A 697 -36.75 11.34 -32.93
N LEU A 698 -36.94 12.11 -33.99
CA LEU A 698 -38.23 12.62 -34.44
C LEU A 698 -39.02 11.58 -35.27
N PRO A 699 -40.35 11.74 -35.44
CA PRO A 699 -41.17 10.86 -36.26
C PRO A 699 -40.71 10.71 -37.71
N ASN A 700 -40.12 11.77 -38.27
CA ASN A 700 -39.57 11.80 -39.63
C ASN A 700 -38.21 11.08 -39.73
N GLY A 701 -37.68 10.57 -38.61
CA GLY A 701 -36.40 9.87 -38.53
C GLY A 701 -35.19 10.78 -38.33
N GLU A 702 -35.36 12.10 -38.35
CA GLU A 702 -34.31 13.09 -38.09
C GLU A 702 -34.02 13.23 -36.59
N TRP A 703 -32.89 13.86 -36.26
CA TRP A 703 -32.52 14.19 -34.89
C TRP A 703 -32.99 15.61 -34.57
N GLY A 704 -33.73 15.76 -33.48
CA GLY A 704 -34.09 17.04 -32.86
C GLY A 704 -33.36 17.22 -31.54
N LEU A 705 -33.26 18.47 -31.07
CA LEU A 705 -32.76 18.80 -29.74
C LEU A 705 -33.94 19.10 -28.83
N SER A 706 -33.87 18.62 -27.59
CA SER A 706 -34.84 18.92 -26.55
C SER A 706 -34.09 19.36 -25.31
N THR A 707 -34.47 20.52 -24.76
CA THR A 707 -33.90 21.03 -23.52
C THR A 707 -34.90 20.89 -22.40
N PHE A 708 -34.47 20.35 -21.27
CA PHE A 708 -35.30 20.19 -20.07
C PHE A 708 -34.46 20.19 -18.80
N ASP A 709 -35.09 20.56 -17.68
CA ASP A 709 -34.44 20.61 -16.38
C ASP A 709 -34.74 19.37 -15.54
N VAL A 710 -33.74 18.89 -14.82
CA VAL A 710 -33.83 17.77 -13.87
C VAL A 710 -33.26 18.21 -12.53
N ALA A 711 -33.89 17.77 -11.43
CA ALA A 711 -33.38 18.06 -10.09
C ALA A 711 -31.99 17.43 -9.88
N LEU A 712 -31.11 18.17 -9.21
CA LEU A 712 -29.82 17.64 -8.77
C LEU A 712 -30.01 16.73 -7.54
N GLU A 713 -29.23 15.65 -7.48
CA GLU A 713 -29.24 14.67 -6.38
C GLU A 713 -28.22 15.01 -5.28
N TYR A 714 -27.59 16.17 -5.37
CA TYR A 714 -26.70 16.72 -4.34
C TYR A 714 -27.19 18.07 -3.85
N THR A 715 -26.77 18.41 -2.64
CA THR A 715 -27.07 19.66 -1.92
C THR A 715 -25.77 20.35 -1.53
N ASN A 716 -25.86 21.53 -0.90
CA ASN A 716 -24.70 22.23 -0.36
C ASN A 716 -23.97 21.45 0.75
N ASP A 717 -24.60 20.43 1.33
CA ASP A 717 -23.99 19.58 2.36
C ASP A 717 -23.11 18.47 1.77
N HIS A 718 -23.30 18.14 0.50
CA HIS A 718 -22.52 17.09 -0.17
C HIS A 718 -21.11 17.61 -0.46
N THR A 719 -20.11 16.80 -0.15
CA THR A 719 -18.71 17.13 -0.36
C THR A 719 -18.19 16.66 -1.71
N HIS A 720 -18.73 15.54 -2.21
CA HIS A 720 -18.28 14.93 -3.47
C HIS A 720 -19.43 14.30 -4.25
N CYS A 721 -19.16 13.95 -5.50
CA CYS A 721 -20.04 13.14 -6.35
C CYS A 721 -19.24 12.02 -7.02
N GLU A 722 -19.84 10.84 -7.17
CA GLU A 722 -19.26 9.74 -7.95
C GLU A 722 -19.16 10.11 -9.45
N ILE A 723 -18.06 9.72 -10.09
CA ILE A 723 -17.85 9.93 -11.53
C ILE A 723 -18.86 9.11 -12.34
N ASP A 724 -18.92 7.82 -12.03
CA ASP A 724 -19.93 6.90 -12.57
C ASP A 724 -20.08 5.70 -11.60
N PRO A 725 -21.30 5.40 -11.11
CA PRO A 725 -21.54 4.24 -10.26
C PRO A 725 -21.06 2.91 -10.83
N GLN A 726 -21.07 2.72 -12.15
CA GLN A 726 -20.69 1.45 -12.78
C GLN A 726 -19.22 1.08 -12.55
N LEU A 727 -18.38 2.08 -12.27
CA LEU A 727 -16.94 1.89 -12.00
C LEU A 727 -16.68 1.07 -10.73
N MET A 728 -17.69 0.88 -9.87
CA MET A 728 -17.60 -0.02 -8.70
C MET A 728 -17.40 -1.49 -9.11
N LEU A 729 -17.78 -1.86 -10.34
CA LEU A 729 -17.71 -3.24 -10.81
C LEU A 729 -16.27 -3.60 -11.22
N GLY A 730 -15.97 -4.90 -11.19
CA GLY A 730 -14.74 -5.45 -11.73
C GLY A 730 -14.82 -5.60 -13.24
N VAL A 731 -13.68 -5.91 -13.86
CA VAL A 731 -13.57 -6.01 -15.32
C VAL A 731 -14.56 -7.05 -15.88
N CYS A 732 -14.69 -8.22 -15.26
CA CYS A 732 -15.61 -9.24 -15.75
C CYS A 732 -17.08 -8.92 -15.41
N ALA A 733 -17.34 -8.34 -14.24
CA ALA A 733 -18.70 -8.02 -13.81
C ALA A 733 -19.32 -6.91 -14.67
N SER A 734 -18.51 -5.95 -15.12
CA SER A 734 -18.94 -4.85 -16.00
C SER A 734 -19.46 -5.30 -17.38
N LEU A 735 -19.16 -6.54 -17.79
CA LEU A 735 -19.62 -7.09 -19.07
C LEU A 735 -20.99 -7.77 -18.98
N ILE A 736 -21.52 -7.95 -17.77
CA ILE A 736 -22.86 -8.49 -17.58
C ILE A 736 -23.84 -7.38 -17.98
N PRO A 737 -24.73 -7.58 -18.96
CA PRO A 737 -25.70 -6.56 -19.34
C PRO A 737 -26.72 -6.34 -18.21
N TYR A 738 -27.00 -5.07 -17.91
CA TYR A 738 -28.00 -4.67 -16.92
C TYR A 738 -27.85 -5.41 -15.57
N PRO A 739 -26.66 -5.38 -14.94
CA PRO A 739 -26.38 -6.16 -13.74
C PRO A 739 -27.31 -5.76 -12.57
N GLU A 740 -27.73 -4.49 -12.51
CA GLU A 740 -28.68 -3.94 -11.54
C GLU A 740 -30.10 -4.50 -11.66
N HIS A 741 -30.46 -5.06 -12.82
CA HIS A 741 -31.75 -5.69 -13.07
C HIS A 741 -31.74 -7.21 -12.85
N ASN A 742 -30.61 -7.76 -12.39
CA ASN A 742 -30.42 -9.19 -12.15
C ASN A 742 -30.28 -9.51 -10.65
N SER A 743 -30.54 -10.76 -10.27
CA SER A 743 -30.25 -11.21 -8.92
C SER A 743 -28.73 -11.37 -8.72
N THR A 744 -28.22 -10.90 -7.58
CA THR A 744 -26.78 -10.90 -7.26
C THR A 744 -26.08 -12.24 -7.49
N PRO A 745 -26.63 -13.42 -7.10
CA PRO A 745 -25.97 -14.70 -7.37
C PRO A 745 -25.81 -15.01 -8.86
N ARG A 746 -26.73 -14.53 -9.71
CA ARG A 746 -26.64 -14.71 -11.17
C ARG A 746 -25.56 -13.83 -11.77
N VAL A 747 -25.41 -12.60 -11.27
CA VAL A 747 -24.31 -11.71 -11.68
C VAL A 747 -22.96 -12.30 -11.27
N THR A 748 -22.83 -12.80 -10.04
CA THR A 748 -21.62 -13.47 -9.55
C THR A 748 -21.28 -14.72 -10.37
N GLY A 749 -22.27 -15.59 -10.61
CA GLY A 749 -22.08 -16.79 -11.44
C GLY A 749 -21.72 -16.45 -12.90
N GLY A 750 -22.39 -15.46 -13.50
CA GLY A 750 -22.08 -14.96 -14.84
C GLY A 750 -20.65 -14.42 -14.93
N THR A 751 -20.23 -13.65 -13.93
CA THR A 751 -18.87 -13.09 -13.84
C THR A 751 -17.80 -14.19 -13.81
N ALA A 752 -18.03 -15.26 -13.06
CA ALA A 752 -17.12 -16.41 -13.02
C ALA A 752 -17.08 -17.15 -14.37
N MET A 753 -18.23 -17.29 -15.05
CA MET A 753 -18.34 -17.94 -16.35
C MET A 753 -17.69 -17.13 -17.48
N VAL A 754 -17.73 -15.80 -17.43
CA VAL A 754 -17.07 -14.91 -18.41
C VAL A 754 -15.57 -15.22 -18.51
N LYS A 755 -14.91 -15.55 -17.39
CA LYS A 755 -13.48 -15.92 -17.37
C LYS A 755 -13.19 -17.22 -18.13
N GLN A 756 -14.19 -18.11 -18.21
CA GLN A 756 -14.12 -19.40 -18.90
C GLN A 756 -14.65 -19.35 -20.33
N SER A 757 -15.08 -18.17 -20.80
CA SER A 757 -15.51 -18.00 -22.19
C SER A 757 -14.40 -18.37 -23.16
N LEU A 758 -14.75 -18.64 -24.42
CA LEU A 758 -13.78 -18.88 -25.48
C LEU A 758 -13.73 -17.63 -26.36
N GLY A 759 -12.52 -17.21 -26.72
CA GLY A 759 -12.31 -16.01 -27.51
C GLY A 759 -10.87 -15.93 -28.00
N LEU A 760 -10.39 -14.72 -28.23
CA LEU A 760 -8.99 -14.50 -28.57
C LEU A 760 -8.24 -14.06 -27.29
N PRO A 761 -7.30 -14.86 -26.76
CA PRO A 761 -6.57 -14.49 -25.54
C PRO A 761 -5.49 -13.42 -25.79
N SER A 762 -4.93 -13.38 -26.99
CA SER A 762 -4.00 -12.35 -27.45
C SER A 762 -3.91 -12.37 -28.98
N ALA A 763 -3.65 -11.22 -29.61
CA ALA A 763 -3.57 -11.08 -31.05
C ALA A 763 -2.41 -11.88 -31.68
N ASN A 764 -1.30 -12.04 -30.96
CA ASN A 764 -0.10 -12.75 -31.43
C ASN A 764 -0.09 -14.25 -31.06
N TYR A 765 -1.25 -14.86 -30.74
CA TYR A 765 -1.36 -16.26 -30.32
C TYR A 765 -0.67 -17.27 -31.27
N ARG A 766 -0.57 -16.96 -32.58
CA ARG A 766 0.09 -17.83 -33.58
C ARG A 766 1.60 -17.90 -33.41
N LEU A 767 2.20 -16.87 -32.83
CA LEU A 767 3.64 -16.79 -32.58
C LEU A 767 4.01 -17.32 -31.19
N ARG A 768 3.03 -17.40 -30.29
CA ARG A 768 3.21 -17.74 -28.89
C ARG A 768 3.15 -19.24 -28.63
N PRO A 769 4.09 -19.80 -27.83
CA PRO A 769 4.03 -21.18 -27.40
C PRO A 769 3.23 -21.30 -26.09
N ASP A 770 1.90 -21.38 -26.17
CA ASP A 770 1.05 -21.63 -25.00
C ASP A 770 0.72 -23.13 -24.88
N THR A 771 0.81 -23.71 -23.67
CA THR A 771 0.56 -25.15 -23.43
C THR A 771 -0.83 -25.60 -23.88
N ARG A 772 -1.82 -24.71 -23.72
CA ARG A 772 -3.21 -24.92 -24.11
C ARG A 772 -3.80 -23.57 -24.48
N ALA A 773 -4.40 -23.48 -25.65
CA ALA A 773 -5.12 -22.30 -26.11
C ALA A 773 -6.46 -22.72 -26.71
N HIS A 774 -7.47 -21.88 -26.53
CA HIS A 774 -8.78 -22.03 -27.16
C HIS A 774 -9.08 -20.79 -27.97
N ILE A 775 -9.51 -20.97 -29.22
CA ILE A 775 -9.72 -19.88 -30.17
C ILE A 775 -11.12 -20.06 -30.75
N LEU A 776 -11.89 -18.98 -30.74
CA LEU A 776 -13.18 -18.93 -31.43
C LEU A 776 -12.96 -18.74 -32.94
N HIS A 777 -13.59 -19.59 -33.75
CA HIS A 777 -13.40 -19.65 -35.21
C HIS A 777 -14.05 -18.48 -35.96
#